data_AF-A0A1M4SQC9-F1
#
_entry.id   AF-A0A1M4SQC9-F1
#
_cell.length_a   1.000
_cell.length_b   1.000
_cell.length_c   1.000
_cell.angle_alpha   90.00
_cell.angle_beta   90.00
_cell.angle_gamma   90.00
#
_symmetry.space_group_name_H-M   'P 1'
#
loop_
_entity.id
_entity.type
_entity.pdbx_description
1 polymer ?
#
loop_
_entity_poly.entity_id
_entity_poly.type
_entity_poly.pdbx_seq_one_letter_code
_entity_poly.pdbx_strand_id
1 'polypeptide(L)'
;MKHRFPYFLVGFIILLTLVQCKNSITETETKSHLNKKIELIAPEIDSEQSTFPTFKWKKTEEVQTFQIQLSTDEDFATMNIDSIIDTTSFTPPNLQNDTTFHWKIRAKNSESEGPWSETWNFKTIGQNTKPEGDTLSDPFQIAPKDGASGTSLQTTFKWKAVDGADFYILHVSQADQMVVDEQVKGTTYTPKDELIPEETHHWRVRAVKDGNKGKWSEIKEFATAKKIDTLNAPSLISPEHKANNSSLKPTFEWEPVDGADYYILHASHTDQMVVEEEVKGTTYTPDNEFTPEAIHYWRVRAAKDKGKSLGNWSEIDEFTTTSQNSDNDNNSENNSTGDVSGDQDALMDLYEATGGDRWKNNSGWGNGDPSNAWHGVEVNAEGRVVRLELFGNGLNGRLPESIGNLTELKYLNIKQNALEGEIPSTIGNLRKVVYLLLSGVPEDPPTNPQHNIHQGKTDESGNTFTGVIPSTIGKLSNLEYIELSGSQVTGRIPPEIGNATNLKFIAFSWNPKLTGGIPATIGNLQNLVWLYVRASSLDGTIPEELGKVRSLRTIHLGYNDEHGGEGLHGVLPDLRNLTMLRNFNVDKNNLSGEWPHYWNNGKFDNLVSLRASWNDFSSDQIHGFENLSHLVVFTVTGSDINGTLPNSFKDMSNLKIFSLAWTNISGELPQSGYSGYRQLRQIRLNSTKLKGHIPAAFFEAAENDKLRRLFLSHNEFTSVDEEAMNSVSSPVLETIDVSNNNF
;
A
#
# COMPACT_ATOMS: atom_id res chain seq x y z
N MET A 1 -47.21 45.64 44.31
CA MET A 1 -47.40 44.24 43.84
C MET A 1 -46.35 43.40 44.59
N LYS A 2 -46.63 42.75 45.72
CA LYS A 2 -47.63 41.70 46.00
C LYS A 2 -47.57 40.56 44.97
N HIS A 3 -47.21 39.37 45.49
CA HIS A 3 -47.33 38.02 44.93
C HIS A 3 -46.52 37.67 43.67
N ARG A 4 -45.39 36.97 43.88
CA ARG A 4 -44.95 35.76 43.13
C ARG A 4 -43.52 35.37 43.57
N PHE A 5 -43.40 34.76 44.74
CA PHE A 5 -42.13 34.16 45.21
C PHE A 5 -42.30 32.83 45.98
N PRO A 6 -43.21 31.90 45.57
CA PRO A 6 -43.03 30.50 45.99
C PRO A 6 -43.00 29.47 44.84
N TYR A 7 -43.10 29.86 43.55
CA TYR A 7 -43.18 28.87 42.46
C TYR A 7 -41.83 28.48 41.84
N PHE A 8 -40.81 29.34 41.92
CA PHE A 8 -39.49 29.02 41.37
C PHE A 8 -38.67 28.07 42.25
N LEU A 9 -38.78 28.19 43.58
CA LEU A 9 -38.03 27.34 44.51
C LEU A 9 -38.59 25.89 44.55
N VAL A 10 -39.91 25.75 44.46
CA VAL A 10 -40.56 24.43 44.40
C VAL A 10 -40.30 23.75 43.05
N GLY A 11 -40.31 24.50 41.94
CA GLY A 11 -39.94 23.98 40.63
C GLY A 11 -38.50 23.50 40.55
N PHE A 12 -37.55 24.24 41.16
CA PHE A 12 -36.14 23.87 41.17
C PHE A 12 -35.85 22.68 42.07
N ILE A 13 -36.52 22.57 43.23
CA ILE A 13 -36.40 21.41 44.12
C ILE A 13 -37.04 20.17 43.49
N ILE A 14 -38.19 20.29 42.82
CA ILE A 14 -38.82 19.18 42.08
C ILE A 14 -37.96 18.75 40.88
N LEU A 15 -37.30 19.68 40.18
CA LEU A 15 -36.39 19.34 39.08
C LEU A 15 -35.12 18.65 39.61
N LEU A 16 -34.55 19.10 40.74
CA LEU A 16 -33.41 18.42 41.37
C LEU A 16 -33.78 17.05 41.93
N THR A 17 -34.96 16.89 42.53
CA THR A 17 -35.43 15.57 43.01
C THR A 17 -35.85 14.66 41.87
N LEU A 18 -36.38 15.17 40.75
CA LEU A 18 -36.64 14.36 39.56
C LEU A 18 -35.35 14.00 38.82
N VAL A 19 -34.34 14.87 38.79
CA VAL A 19 -33.02 14.53 38.22
C VAL A 19 -32.27 13.56 39.13
N GLN A 20 -32.32 13.72 40.45
CA GLN A 20 -31.76 12.74 41.38
C GLN A 20 -32.53 11.42 41.37
N CYS A 21 -33.87 11.43 41.23
CA CYS A 21 -34.67 10.21 41.16
C CYS A 21 -34.56 9.53 39.78
N LYS A 22 -34.37 10.28 38.69
CA LYS A 22 -34.09 9.71 37.36
C LYS A 22 -32.66 9.16 37.29
N ASN A 23 -31.68 9.81 37.92
CA ASN A 23 -30.32 9.29 38.04
C ASN A 23 -30.24 8.08 38.97
N SER A 24 -31.03 8.02 40.05
CA SER A 24 -31.05 6.85 40.95
C SER A 24 -31.92 5.71 40.43
N ILE A 25 -32.90 5.95 39.55
CA ILE A 25 -33.60 4.88 38.82
C ILE A 25 -32.70 4.31 37.70
N THR A 26 -31.87 5.13 37.04
CA THR A 26 -30.88 4.62 36.07
C THR A 26 -29.65 3.97 36.74
N GLU A 27 -29.21 4.44 37.92
CA GLU A 27 -28.08 3.82 38.66
C GLU A 27 -28.40 2.45 39.26
N THR A 28 -29.68 2.09 39.34
CA THR A 28 -30.08 0.76 39.82
C THR A 28 -30.31 -0.25 38.68
N GLU A 29 -30.39 0.19 37.41
CA GLU A 29 -30.53 -0.70 36.23
C GLU A 29 -29.23 -0.87 35.42
N THR A 30 -28.20 -0.03 35.59
CA THR A 30 -26.86 -0.30 34.99
C THR A 30 -25.90 -1.09 35.88
N LYS A 31 -26.30 -1.46 37.09
CA LYS A 31 -25.54 -2.39 37.96
C LYS A 31 -26.06 -3.82 37.82
N SER A 32 -25.75 -4.49 36.69
CA SER A 32 -25.76 -5.96 36.53
C SER A 32 -25.94 -6.39 35.06
N HIS A 33 -24.89 -6.36 34.23
CA HIS A 33 -24.94 -7.02 32.90
C HIS A 33 -23.86 -8.08 32.66
N LEU A 34 -22.93 -8.28 33.60
CA LEU A 34 -21.90 -9.32 33.50
C LEU A 34 -22.19 -10.52 34.41
N ASN A 35 -23.43 -11.00 34.50
CA ASN A 35 -23.80 -12.05 35.47
C ASN A 35 -23.64 -13.49 34.95
N LYS A 36 -23.30 -13.66 33.66
CA LYS A 36 -23.22 -14.98 33.04
C LYS A 36 -21.76 -15.39 32.81
N LYS A 37 -21.42 -16.62 33.23
CA LYS A 37 -20.15 -17.26 32.86
C LYS A 37 -20.06 -17.40 31.34
N ILE A 38 -18.87 -17.17 30.79
CA ILE A 38 -18.61 -17.35 29.37
C ILE A 38 -18.56 -18.85 29.04
N GLU A 39 -19.25 -19.27 27.98
CA GLU A 39 -19.27 -20.65 27.49
C GLU A 39 -18.02 -20.90 26.63
N LEU A 40 -17.17 -21.85 27.07
CA LEU A 40 -15.93 -22.23 26.38
C LEU A 40 -16.22 -23.18 25.21
N ILE A 41 -15.41 -23.09 24.13
CA ILE A 41 -15.55 -23.90 22.92
C ILE A 41 -14.28 -24.74 22.66
N ALA A 42 -13.09 -24.14 22.76
CA ALA A 42 -11.81 -24.82 22.52
C ALA A 42 -10.67 -24.09 23.23
N PRO A 43 -9.53 -24.75 23.55
CA PRO A 43 -9.33 -26.20 23.51
C PRO A 43 -10.16 -26.92 24.59
N GLU A 44 -10.72 -28.09 24.27
CA GLU A 44 -11.59 -28.85 25.18
C GLU A 44 -10.86 -29.32 26.45
N ILE A 45 -11.60 -29.59 27.53
CA ILE A 45 -11.04 -30.08 28.79
C ILE A 45 -10.29 -31.40 28.57
N ASP A 46 -9.10 -31.52 29.19
CA ASP A 46 -8.20 -32.68 29.11
C ASP A 46 -7.73 -33.01 27.68
N SER A 47 -7.85 -32.06 26.75
CA SER A 47 -7.43 -32.28 25.35
C SER A 47 -5.92 -32.16 25.17
N GLU A 48 -5.41 -32.86 24.17
CA GLU A 48 -4.03 -32.71 23.70
C GLU A 48 -3.96 -31.63 22.63
N GLN A 49 -3.06 -30.66 22.79
CA GLN A 49 -2.94 -29.49 21.91
C GLN A 49 -1.52 -29.30 21.41
N SER A 50 -1.37 -28.64 20.27
CA SER A 50 -0.05 -28.14 19.86
C SER A 50 0.45 -27.07 20.83
N THR A 51 1.70 -26.66 20.69
CA THR A 51 2.26 -25.49 21.40
C THR A 51 1.65 -24.15 20.96
N PHE A 52 0.66 -24.16 20.04
CA PHE A 52 -0.10 -23.00 19.58
C PHE A 52 -1.62 -23.30 19.54
N PRO A 53 -2.28 -23.58 20.68
CA PRO A 53 -3.71 -23.86 20.69
C PRO A 53 -4.50 -22.59 20.35
N THR A 54 -5.61 -22.69 19.61
CA THR A 54 -6.54 -21.57 19.44
C THR A 54 -7.69 -21.70 20.42
N PHE A 55 -7.75 -20.76 21.35
CA PHE A 55 -8.78 -20.61 22.37
C PHE A 55 -10.01 -19.99 21.71
N LYS A 56 -11.20 -20.52 21.98
CA LYS A 56 -12.47 -20.03 21.45
C LYS A 56 -13.55 -20.09 22.52
N TRP A 57 -14.42 -19.10 22.51
CA TRP A 57 -15.59 -19.03 23.39
C TRP A 57 -16.77 -18.41 22.64
N LYS A 58 -17.96 -18.57 23.21
CA LYS A 58 -19.19 -18.06 22.63
C LYS A 58 -19.30 -16.54 22.82
N LYS A 59 -19.66 -15.83 21.73
CA LYS A 59 -19.93 -14.40 21.76
C LYS A 59 -21.14 -14.09 22.66
N THR A 60 -21.03 -13.02 23.45
CA THR A 60 -22.12 -12.46 24.26
C THR A 60 -22.39 -11.03 23.79
N GLU A 61 -23.64 -10.72 23.42
CA GLU A 61 -24.00 -9.45 22.74
C GLU A 61 -23.74 -8.19 23.57
N GLU A 62 -23.69 -8.32 24.90
CA GLU A 62 -23.53 -7.20 25.84
C GLU A 62 -22.07 -6.96 26.29
N VAL A 63 -21.12 -7.76 25.80
CA VAL A 63 -19.72 -7.74 26.26
C VAL A 63 -18.80 -7.20 25.17
N GLN A 64 -18.04 -6.15 25.52
CA GLN A 64 -17.10 -5.52 24.60
C GLN A 64 -15.69 -6.09 24.72
N THR A 65 -15.27 -6.51 25.92
CA THR A 65 -13.95 -7.12 26.15
C THR A 65 -14.01 -8.33 27.09
N PHE A 66 -13.03 -9.21 26.96
CA PHE A 66 -12.83 -10.38 27.79
C PHE A 66 -11.45 -10.31 28.43
N GLN A 67 -11.33 -10.85 29.64
CA GLN A 67 -10.04 -11.12 30.26
C GLN A 67 -9.80 -12.62 30.21
N ILE A 68 -8.70 -13.04 29.60
CA ILE A 68 -8.26 -14.44 29.54
C ILE A 68 -7.04 -14.65 30.43
N GLN A 69 -7.05 -15.74 31.19
CA GLN A 69 -5.95 -16.16 32.05
C GLN A 69 -5.47 -17.56 31.66
N LEU A 70 -4.15 -17.74 31.58
CA LEU A 70 -3.48 -19.03 31.35
C LEU A 70 -2.40 -19.22 32.42
N SER A 71 -2.36 -20.39 33.03
CA SER A 71 -1.39 -20.77 34.06
C SER A 71 -1.00 -22.24 33.96
N THR A 72 0.20 -22.60 34.39
CA THR A 72 0.59 -23.99 34.67
C THR A 72 0.12 -24.48 36.05
N ASP A 73 -0.30 -23.55 36.92
CA ASP A 73 -0.83 -23.84 38.25
C ASP A 73 -2.37 -23.82 38.20
N GLU A 74 -3.03 -24.85 38.71
CA GLU A 74 -4.49 -24.95 38.70
C GLU A 74 -5.18 -23.82 39.50
N ASP A 75 -4.50 -23.30 40.52
CA ASP A 75 -4.97 -22.18 41.35
C ASP A 75 -4.60 -20.80 40.79
N PHE A 76 -3.91 -20.75 39.65
CA PHE A 76 -3.41 -19.52 39.01
C PHE A 76 -2.48 -18.70 39.94
N ALA A 77 -1.70 -19.35 40.81
CA ALA A 77 -0.71 -18.68 41.66
C ALA A 77 0.39 -17.99 40.83
N THR A 78 0.82 -18.61 39.72
CA THR A 78 1.75 -18.02 38.74
C THR A 78 1.06 -17.82 37.40
N MET A 79 1.13 -16.62 36.84
CA MET A 79 0.42 -16.27 35.61
C MET A 79 1.34 -16.38 34.39
N ASN A 80 1.01 -17.26 33.44
CA ASN A 80 1.70 -17.30 32.14
C ASN A 80 1.13 -16.26 31.18
N ILE A 81 -0.19 -16.06 31.20
CA ILE A 81 -0.89 -15.05 30.40
C ILE A 81 -2.02 -14.46 31.24
N ASP A 82 -2.09 -13.12 31.26
CA ASP A 82 -3.25 -12.36 31.70
C ASP A 82 -3.48 -11.24 30.68
N SER A 83 -4.54 -11.31 29.90
CA SER A 83 -4.74 -10.39 28.77
C SER A 83 -6.19 -9.98 28.60
N ILE A 84 -6.40 -8.71 28.23
CA ILE A 84 -7.70 -8.17 27.87
C ILE A 84 -7.81 -8.15 26.34
N ILE A 85 -8.90 -8.67 25.80
CA ILE A 85 -9.13 -8.89 24.36
C ILE A 85 -10.57 -8.57 23.99
N ASP A 86 -10.82 -8.11 22.77
CA ASP A 86 -12.15 -7.72 22.26
C ASP A 86 -12.74 -8.74 21.25
N THR A 87 -12.06 -9.87 21.05
CA THR A 87 -12.44 -10.93 20.13
C THR A 87 -13.08 -12.12 20.86
N THR A 88 -13.54 -13.13 20.10
CA THR A 88 -14.03 -14.41 20.67
C THR A 88 -13.05 -15.57 20.49
N SER A 89 -11.78 -15.24 20.22
CA SER A 89 -10.72 -16.22 20.06
C SER A 89 -9.35 -15.64 20.35
N PHE A 90 -8.46 -16.44 20.93
CA PHE A 90 -7.11 -16.04 21.28
C PHE A 90 -6.12 -17.19 21.03
N THR A 91 -4.93 -16.90 20.52
CA THR A 91 -3.87 -17.90 20.34
C THR A 91 -2.64 -17.40 21.09
N PRO A 92 -2.22 -18.07 22.18
CA PRO A 92 -1.03 -17.69 22.92
C PRO A 92 0.24 -18.02 22.13
N PRO A 93 1.29 -17.19 22.26
CA PRO A 93 2.55 -17.46 21.58
C PRO A 93 3.34 -18.58 22.29
N ASN A 94 3.64 -19.64 21.56
CA ASN A 94 4.70 -20.63 21.84
C ASN A 94 4.71 -21.20 23.28
N LEU A 95 3.70 -22.02 23.59
CA LEU A 95 3.60 -22.70 24.88
C LEU A 95 4.67 -23.79 25.05
N GLN A 96 5.08 -24.03 26.29
CA GLN A 96 6.00 -25.12 26.63
C GLN A 96 5.41 -26.47 26.22
N ASN A 97 6.24 -27.38 25.76
CA ASN A 97 5.91 -28.74 25.33
C ASN A 97 5.72 -29.70 26.53
N ASP A 98 4.92 -30.76 26.34
CA ASP A 98 4.59 -31.76 27.36
C ASP A 98 4.09 -31.17 28.70
N THR A 99 3.43 -30.01 28.63
CA THR A 99 3.05 -29.20 29.78
C THR A 99 1.53 -29.06 29.85
N THR A 100 0.96 -29.28 31.04
CA THR A 100 -0.47 -29.03 31.28
C THR A 100 -0.68 -27.56 31.60
N PHE A 101 -1.62 -26.92 30.90
CA PHE A 101 -2.04 -25.55 31.15
C PHE A 101 -3.50 -25.51 31.55
N HIS A 102 -3.81 -24.62 32.49
CA HIS A 102 -5.15 -24.29 32.97
C HIS A 102 -5.53 -22.91 32.47
N TRP A 103 -6.74 -22.75 31.97
CA TRP A 103 -7.23 -21.50 31.43
C TRP A 103 -8.66 -21.21 31.81
N LYS A 104 -8.96 -19.92 31.93
CA LYS A 104 -10.30 -19.41 32.23
C LYS A 104 -10.47 -18.03 31.60
N ILE A 105 -11.72 -17.66 31.35
CA ILE A 105 -12.06 -16.38 30.74
C ILE A 105 -13.25 -15.74 31.45
N ARG A 106 -13.27 -14.41 31.54
CA ARG A 106 -14.44 -13.65 31.99
C ARG A 106 -14.72 -12.48 31.08
N ALA A 107 -15.97 -12.04 31.06
CA ALA A 107 -16.30 -10.75 30.51
C ALA A 107 -15.77 -9.63 31.40
N LYS A 108 -15.29 -8.55 30.81
CA LYS A 108 -14.77 -7.38 31.51
C LYS A 108 -15.20 -6.12 30.75
N ASN A 109 -15.63 -5.10 31.48
CA ASN A 109 -15.88 -3.75 30.97
C ASN A 109 -15.05 -2.76 31.82
N SER A 110 -15.03 -1.47 31.44
CA SER A 110 -14.25 -0.42 32.13
C SER A 110 -14.56 -0.26 33.63
N GLU A 111 -15.77 -0.62 34.07
CA GLU A 111 -16.24 -0.42 35.45
C GLU A 111 -16.65 -1.71 36.20
N SER A 112 -16.65 -2.87 35.54
CA SER A 112 -17.09 -4.13 36.18
C SER A 112 -16.47 -5.38 35.56
N GLU A 113 -16.39 -6.43 36.37
CA GLU A 113 -15.84 -7.74 36.00
C GLU A 113 -16.90 -8.82 36.19
N GLY A 114 -17.13 -9.64 35.17
CA GLY A 114 -18.02 -10.80 35.25
C GLY A 114 -17.40 -11.99 35.98
N PRO A 115 -18.18 -13.04 36.27
CA PRO A 115 -17.65 -14.27 36.85
C PRO A 115 -16.73 -14.96 35.85
N TRP A 116 -15.67 -15.58 36.36
CA TRP A 116 -14.84 -16.49 35.57
C TRP A 116 -15.66 -17.66 35.04
N SER A 117 -15.34 -18.09 33.81
CA SER A 117 -15.75 -19.37 33.26
C SER A 117 -15.31 -20.53 34.16
N GLU A 118 -15.75 -21.75 33.83
CA GLU A 118 -15.04 -22.92 34.34
C GLU A 118 -13.57 -22.86 33.92
N THR A 119 -12.70 -23.41 34.77
CA THR A 119 -11.29 -23.61 34.42
C THR A 119 -11.23 -24.86 33.55
N TRP A 120 -10.82 -24.70 32.29
CA TRP A 120 -10.49 -25.82 31.41
C TRP A 120 -8.98 -26.04 31.43
N ASN A 121 -8.56 -27.28 31.22
CA ASN A 121 -7.15 -27.61 31.10
C ASN A 121 -6.89 -28.34 29.78
N PHE A 122 -5.67 -28.27 29.29
CA PHE A 122 -5.19 -29.05 28.15
C PHE A 122 -3.70 -29.35 28.34
N LYS A 123 -3.20 -30.40 27.68
CA LYS A 123 -1.78 -30.76 27.69
C LYS A 123 -1.16 -30.49 26.34
N THR A 124 -0.05 -29.76 26.29
CA THR A 124 0.71 -29.63 25.04
C THR A 124 1.43 -30.94 24.75
N ILE A 125 1.33 -31.44 23.52
CA ILE A 125 2.03 -32.69 23.16
C ILE A 125 3.51 -32.45 22.90
N GLY A 126 4.37 -33.13 23.66
CA GLY A 126 5.81 -33.19 23.41
C GLY A 126 6.10 -33.96 22.12
N GLN A 127 7.06 -33.48 21.33
CA GLN A 127 7.67 -34.32 20.31
C GLN A 127 8.36 -35.50 21.01
N ASN A 128 7.81 -36.72 20.89
CA ASN A 128 8.60 -37.91 20.55
C ASN A 128 7.76 -39.17 20.24
N THR A 129 8.13 -39.77 19.12
CA THR A 129 8.15 -41.22 18.80
C THR A 129 6.92 -42.09 19.11
N LYS A 130 6.04 -42.21 18.09
CA LYS A 130 5.29 -43.39 17.59
C LYS A 130 4.44 -44.24 18.57
N PRO A 131 3.20 -44.57 18.18
CA PRO A 131 2.84 -45.97 17.95
C PRO A 131 2.21 -46.23 16.57
N GLU A 132 2.35 -47.48 16.14
CA GLU A 132 1.96 -48.05 14.85
C GLU A 132 0.49 -48.52 14.89
N GLY A 133 -0.31 -48.25 13.85
CA GLY A 133 -1.54 -49.03 13.58
C GLY A 133 -2.79 -48.31 13.09
N ASP A 134 -2.74 -47.58 11.98
CA ASP A 134 -3.69 -47.80 10.86
C ASP A 134 -3.13 -47.15 9.60
N THR A 135 -2.79 -47.98 8.63
CA THR A 135 -1.82 -47.71 7.57
C THR A 135 -2.43 -46.86 6.46
N LEU A 136 -2.43 -45.54 6.63
CA LEU A 136 -2.50 -44.62 5.49
C LEU A 136 -1.36 -44.97 4.53
N SER A 137 -1.69 -45.41 3.32
CA SER A 137 -0.71 -45.61 2.27
C SER A 137 -0.05 -44.26 1.94
N ASP A 138 1.20 -44.30 1.51
CA ASP A 138 1.88 -43.11 1.00
C ASP A 138 1.17 -42.61 -0.28
N PRO A 139 0.94 -41.28 -0.42
CA PRO A 139 0.25 -40.77 -1.60
C PRO A 139 1.12 -40.88 -2.85
N PHE A 140 0.55 -41.41 -3.93
CA PHE A 140 1.27 -41.53 -5.21
C PHE A 140 1.33 -40.17 -5.92
N GLN A 141 2.53 -39.58 -6.03
CA GLN A 141 2.76 -38.29 -6.68
C GLN A 141 2.63 -38.35 -8.21
N ILE A 142 1.80 -37.48 -8.78
CA ILE A 142 1.45 -37.43 -10.21
C ILE A 142 2.21 -36.30 -10.94
N ALA A 143 2.23 -35.09 -10.39
CA ALA A 143 2.89 -33.92 -10.98
C ALA A 143 3.38 -32.94 -9.89
N PRO A 144 4.52 -32.24 -10.06
CA PRO A 144 5.51 -32.41 -11.13
C PRO A 144 6.11 -33.82 -11.21
N LYS A 145 6.50 -34.27 -12.40
CA LYS A 145 7.15 -35.58 -12.56
C LYS A 145 8.58 -35.51 -12.00
N ASP A 146 9.06 -36.65 -11.53
CA ASP A 146 10.44 -36.78 -11.05
C ASP A 146 11.42 -36.50 -12.20
N GLY A 147 12.42 -35.65 -11.95
CA GLY A 147 13.41 -35.18 -12.92
C GLY A 147 12.87 -34.20 -13.97
N ALA A 148 11.66 -33.63 -13.81
CA ALA A 148 11.12 -32.67 -14.78
C ALA A 148 11.92 -31.36 -14.79
N SER A 149 12.29 -30.86 -15.98
CA SER A 149 12.98 -29.59 -16.16
C SER A 149 12.10 -28.54 -16.84
N GLY A 150 12.39 -27.25 -16.61
CA GLY A 150 11.60 -26.16 -17.18
C GLY A 150 10.17 -26.07 -16.63
N THR A 151 9.95 -26.55 -15.40
CA THR A 151 8.62 -26.58 -14.78
C THR A 151 8.17 -25.17 -14.42
N SER A 152 6.92 -24.81 -14.73
CA SER A 152 6.36 -23.48 -14.41
C SER A 152 6.57 -23.09 -12.93
N LEU A 153 6.87 -21.81 -12.67
CA LEU A 153 7.06 -21.27 -11.31
C LEU A 153 5.78 -21.35 -10.46
N GLN A 154 4.61 -21.41 -11.11
CA GLN A 154 3.31 -21.67 -10.46
C GLN A 154 2.79 -23.08 -10.79
N THR A 155 3.66 -24.08 -10.68
CA THR A 155 3.24 -25.46 -10.94
C THR A 155 2.23 -25.94 -9.92
N THR A 156 1.30 -26.78 -10.38
CA THR A 156 0.30 -27.42 -9.53
C THR A 156 0.79 -28.81 -9.13
N PHE A 157 1.01 -29.01 -7.84
CA PHE A 157 1.29 -30.31 -7.25
C PHE A 157 0.05 -31.17 -7.26
N LYS A 158 0.17 -32.43 -7.68
CA LYS A 158 -0.93 -33.38 -7.79
C LYS A 158 -0.49 -34.76 -7.35
N TRP A 159 -1.34 -35.43 -6.58
CA TRP A 159 -1.15 -36.82 -6.13
C TRP A 159 -2.45 -37.61 -6.22
N LYS A 160 -2.37 -38.94 -6.05
CA LYS A 160 -3.54 -39.82 -5.96
C LYS A 160 -4.11 -39.77 -4.55
N ALA A 161 -5.44 -39.78 -4.44
CA ALA A 161 -6.12 -39.88 -3.15
C ALA A 161 -5.72 -41.16 -2.39
N VAL A 162 -5.49 -41.02 -1.09
CA VAL A 162 -5.31 -42.10 -0.11
C VAL A 162 -6.65 -42.34 0.58
N ASP A 163 -7.05 -43.61 0.66
CA ASP A 163 -8.35 -43.99 1.23
C ASP A 163 -8.42 -43.66 2.72
N GLY A 164 -9.52 -43.02 3.13
CA GLY A 164 -9.74 -42.56 4.50
C GLY A 164 -8.93 -41.33 4.95
N ALA A 165 -8.21 -40.63 4.07
CA ALA A 165 -7.48 -39.41 4.45
C ALA A 165 -8.41 -38.17 4.57
N ASP A 166 -8.27 -37.40 5.65
CA ASP A 166 -9.02 -36.14 5.87
C ASP A 166 -8.41 -34.95 5.12
N PHE A 167 -7.08 -34.90 5.11
CA PHE A 167 -6.27 -33.91 4.40
C PHE A 167 -4.85 -34.44 4.17
N TYR A 168 -4.04 -33.65 3.47
CA TYR A 168 -2.65 -33.96 3.17
C TYR A 168 -1.74 -32.85 3.67
N ILE A 169 -0.50 -33.20 3.97
CA ILE A 169 0.57 -32.22 4.21
C ILE A 169 1.51 -32.30 3.02
N LEU A 170 1.66 -31.20 2.29
CA LEU A 170 2.57 -31.07 1.16
C LEU A 170 3.81 -30.30 1.60
N HIS A 171 4.98 -30.90 1.38
CA HIS A 171 6.25 -30.21 1.52
C HIS A 171 6.89 -30.00 0.15
N VAL A 172 7.37 -28.79 -0.07
CA VAL A 172 8.28 -28.46 -1.17
C VAL A 172 9.48 -27.77 -0.54
N SER A 173 10.67 -28.24 -0.86
CA SER A 173 11.93 -27.67 -0.39
C SER A 173 12.86 -27.35 -1.54
N GLN A 174 13.74 -26.40 -1.29
CA GLN A 174 14.90 -26.11 -2.13
C GLN A 174 16.14 -26.30 -1.25
N ALA A 175 17.06 -27.19 -1.65
CA ALA A 175 18.16 -27.63 -0.78
C ALA A 175 17.66 -28.00 0.63
N ASP A 176 18.19 -27.36 1.68
CA ASP A 176 17.80 -27.59 3.09
C ASP A 176 16.66 -26.68 3.58
N GLN A 177 16.09 -25.81 2.73
CA GLN A 177 15.05 -24.85 3.11
C GLN A 177 13.66 -25.27 2.62
N MET A 178 12.67 -25.17 3.51
CA MET A 178 11.27 -25.51 3.21
C MET A 178 10.55 -24.29 2.64
N VAL A 179 10.08 -24.39 1.40
CA VAL A 179 9.44 -23.29 0.65
C VAL A 179 7.92 -23.43 0.57
N VAL A 180 7.39 -24.64 0.81
CA VAL A 180 5.96 -24.90 0.99
C VAL A 180 5.79 -25.91 2.12
N ASP A 181 4.94 -25.61 3.10
CA ASP A 181 4.49 -26.51 4.17
C ASP A 181 2.99 -26.26 4.39
N GLU A 182 2.17 -26.99 3.65
CA GLU A 182 0.75 -26.66 3.50
C GLU A 182 -0.17 -27.84 3.80
N GLN A 183 -1.29 -27.54 4.46
CA GLN A 183 -2.38 -28.49 4.70
C GLN A 183 -3.42 -28.41 3.59
N VAL A 184 -3.59 -29.49 2.85
CA VAL A 184 -4.38 -29.55 1.63
C VAL A 184 -5.53 -30.55 1.79
N LYS A 185 -6.78 -30.07 1.80
CA LYS A 185 -7.97 -30.94 1.90
C LYS A 185 -8.28 -31.74 0.62
N GLY A 186 -7.66 -31.38 -0.51
CA GLY A 186 -7.80 -32.06 -1.80
C GLY A 186 -6.54 -32.79 -2.22
N THR A 187 -6.50 -33.29 -3.46
CA THR A 187 -5.35 -34.00 -4.03
C THR A 187 -4.49 -33.15 -4.98
N THR A 188 -4.69 -31.84 -4.93
CA THR A 188 -3.98 -30.86 -5.74
C THR A 188 -3.72 -29.60 -4.94
N TYR A 189 -2.56 -28.98 -5.17
CA TYR A 189 -2.20 -27.70 -4.57
C TYR A 189 -1.33 -26.88 -5.52
N THR A 190 -1.71 -25.63 -5.74
CA THR A 190 -0.90 -24.64 -6.47
C THR A 190 -0.43 -23.61 -5.45
N PRO A 191 0.88 -23.46 -5.21
CA PRO A 191 1.40 -22.41 -4.33
C PRO A 191 0.92 -21.04 -4.81
N LYS A 192 0.58 -20.17 -3.87
CA LYS A 192 0.19 -18.78 -4.18
C LYS A 192 1.39 -17.97 -4.63
N ASP A 193 2.53 -18.20 -3.99
CA ASP A 193 3.80 -17.60 -4.33
C ASP A 193 4.51 -18.44 -5.39
N GLU A 194 5.26 -17.78 -6.27
CA GLU A 194 6.08 -18.47 -7.26
C GLU A 194 7.19 -19.27 -6.58
N LEU A 195 7.40 -20.49 -7.06
CA LEU A 195 8.59 -21.26 -6.72
C LEU A 195 9.83 -20.55 -7.25
N ILE A 196 10.97 -20.80 -6.61
CA ILE A 196 12.20 -20.08 -6.92
C ILE A 196 12.67 -20.51 -8.32
N PRO A 197 13.14 -19.60 -9.17
CA PRO A 197 13.41 -19.90 -10.58
C PRO A 197 14.76 -20.54 -10.82
N GLU A 198 14.90 -21.34 -11.89
CA GLU A 198 16.13 -22.06 -12.27
C GLU A 198 16.70 -23.00 -11.17
N GLU A 199 15.87 -23.38 -10.21
CA GLU A 199 16.30 -24.08 -9.00
C GLU A 199 15.69 -25.47 -8.92
N THR A 200 16.47 -26.41 -8.38
CA THR A 200 16.00 -27.78 -8.16
C THR A 200 15.22 -27.88 -6.85
N HIS A 201 13.94 -28.21 -6.97
CA HIS A 201 13.03 -28.38 -5.88
C HIS A 201 12.78 -29.85 -5.61
N HIS A 202 12.64 -30.18 -4.33
CA HIS A 202 12.29 -31.51 -3.85
C HIS A 202 10.91 -31.43 -3.23
N TRP A 203 10.04 -32.39 -3.52
CA TRP A 203 8.71 -32.39 -2.96
C TRP A 203 8.25 -33.78 -2.57
N ARG A 204 7.45 -33.82 -1.51
CA ARG A 204 6.82 -35.02 -0.97
C ARG A 204 5.50 -34.66 -0.31
N VAL A 205 4.62 -35.63 -0.19
CA VAL A 205 3.29 -35.45 0.41
C VAL A 205 2.96 -36.63 1.31
N ARG A 206 2.20 -36.39 2.38
CA ARG A 206 1.64 -37.46 3.22
C ARG A 206 0.16 -37.23 3.50
N ALA A 207 -0.58 -38.32 3.67
CA ALA A 207 -1.95 -38.27 4.15
C ALA A 207 -2.01 -38.10 5.67
N VAL A 208 -3.06 -37.46 6.16
CA VAL A 208 -3.38 -37.34 7.59
C VAL A 208 -4.84 -37.74 7.80
N LYS A 209 -5.08 -38.54 8.85
CA LYS A 209 -6.41 -38.97 9.26
C LYS A 209 -6.51 -38.89 10.78
N ASP A 210 -7.52 -38.20 11.29
CA ASP A 210 -7.77 -38.06 12.73
C ASP A 210 -6.52 -37.57 13.50
N GLY A 211 -5.75 -36.66 12.88
CA GLY A 211 -4.47 -36.16 13.41
C GLY A 211 -3.26 -37.09 13.23
N ASN A 212 -3.48 -38.37 12.88
CA ASN A 212 -2.42 -39.34 12.61
C ASN A 212 -1.80 -39.12 11.23
N LYS A 213 -0.49 -38.90 11.22
CA LYS A 213 0.30 -38.63 10.01
C LYS A 213 0.76 -39.95 9.39
N GLY A 214 0.30 -40.23 8.17
CA GLY A 214 0.77 -41.36 7.36
C GLY A 214 2.23 -41.22 6.91
N LYS A 215 2.75 -42.24 6.23
CA LYS A 215 4.09 -42.19 5.64
C LYS A 215 4.17 -41.09 4.59
N TRP A 216 5.34 -40.46 4.50
CA TRP A 216 5.68 -39.61 3.37
C TRP A 216 5.77 -40.44 2.09
N SER A 217 5.33 -39.85 0.98
CA SER A 217 5.71 -40.29 -0.35
C SER A 217 7.22 -40.23 -0.51
N GLU A 218 7.72 -40.89 -1.57
CA GLU A 218 9.07 -40.66 -2.06
C GLU A 218 9.34 -39.16 -2.25
N ILE A 219 10.62 -38.79 -2.19
CA ILE A 219 11.03 -37.43 -2.55
C ILE A 219 11.17 -37.41 -4.07
N LYS A 220 10.42 -36.53 -4.72
CA LYS A 220 10.57 -36.26 -6.16
C LYS A 220 11.29 -34.95 -6.37
N GLU A 221 12.14 -34.91 -7.37
CA GLU A 221 12.86 -33.71 -7.78
C GLU A 221 12.29 -33.11 -9.08
N PHE A 222 12.35 -31.79 -9.22
CA PHE A 222 12.10 -31.10 -10.48
C PHE A 222 12.83 -29.76 -10.49
N ALA A 223 13.24 -29.30 -11.67
CA ALA A 223 13.82 -27.98 -11.88
C ALA A 223 12.77 -27.01 -12.41
N THR A 224 12.67 -25.86 -11.76
CA THR A 224 11.81 -24.75 -12.19
C THR A 224 12.38 -24.06 -13.43
N ALA A 225 11.51 -23.47 -14.23
CA ALA A 225 11.88 -22.68 -15.39
C ALA A 225 12.63 -21.41 -14.96
N LYS A 226 13.34 -20.80 -15.92
CA LYS A 226 13.89 -19.47 -15.74
C LYS A 226 12.79 -18.45 -15.51
N LYS A 227 12.97 -17.60 -14.49
CA LYS A 227 12.12 -16.42 -14.32
C LYS A 227 12.61 -15.37 -15.27
N ILE A 228 11.73 -15.03 -16.20
CA ILE A 228 11.95 -13.93 -17.10
C ILE A 228 11.42 -12.70 -16.37
N ASP A 229 12.25 -12.15 -15.48
CA ASP A 229 11.94 -10.95 -14.67
C ASP A 229 11.67 -9.72 -15.54
N THR A 230 12.15 -9.75 -16.78
CA THR A 230 11.94 -8.69 -17.75
C THR A 230 11.91 -9.33 -19.13
N LEU A 231 10.78 -9.22 -19.82
CA LEU A 231 10.71 -9.65 -21.22
C LEU A 231 11.65 -8.75 -22.03
N ASN A 232 12.47 -9.36 -22.89
CA ASN A 232 13.38 -8.61 -23.75
C ASN A 232 12.60 -7.60 -24.61
N ALA A 233 13.28 -6.52 -24.99
CA ALA A 233 12.75 -5.60 -25.98
C ALA A 233 12.57 -6.34 -27.32
N PRO A 234 11.37 -6.31 -27.93
CA PRO A 234 11.19 -6.87 -29.26
C PRO A 234 12.07 -6.12 -30.27
N SER A 235 12.64 -6.83 -31.25
CA SER A 235 13.39 -6.20 -32.35
C SER A 235 12.43 -5.83 -33.46
N LEU A 236 12.50 -4.58 -33.94
CA LEU A 236 11.58 -4.05 -34.94
C LEU A 236 11.97 -4.54 -36.35
N ILE A 237 10.98 -4.92 -37.16
CA ILE A 237 11.17 -5.46 -38.51
C ILE A 237 10.57 -4.53 -39.57
N SER A 238 9.29 -4.16 -39.42
CA SER A 238 8.58 -3.34 -40.41
C SER A 238 7.66 -2.32 -39.72
N PRO A 239 7.54 -1.08 -40.21
CA PRO A 239 8.34 -0.45 -41.27
C PRO A 239 9.84 -0.48 -40.98
N GLU A 240 10.67 -0.60 -42.03
CA GLU A 240 12.14 -0.57 -41.86
C GLU A 240 12.57 0.77 -41.24
N HIS A 241 13.67 0.75 -40.48
CA HIS A 241 14.21 1.95 -39.83
C HIS A 241 14.43 3.09 -40.85
N LYS A 242 13.74 4.22 -40.63
CA LYS A 242 13.74 5.41 -41.52
C LYS A 242 13.23 5.13 -42.93
N ALA A 243 12.34 4.16 -43.10
CA ALA A 243 11.71 3.90 -44.39
C ALA A 243 10.98 5.16 -44.89
N ASN A 244 11.23 5.52 -46.14
CA ASN A 244 10.55 6.63 -46.82
C ASN A 244 9.45 6.06 -47.73
N ASN A 245 8.36 6.80 -47.90
CA ASN A 245 7.23 6.40 -48.75
C ASN A 245 6.56 5.09 -48.29
N SER A 246 6.40 4.92 -46.98
CA SER A 246 5.64 3.80 -46.41
C SER A 246 4.13 3.97 -46.64
N SER A 247 3.40 2.85 -46.72
CA SER A 247 1.94 2.85 -46.82
C SER A 247 1.30 3.74 -45.72
N LEU A 248 0.18 4.39 -46.04
CA LEU A 248 -0.66 5.07 -45.04
C LEU A 248 -1.27 4.06 -44.03
N LYS A 249 -1.28 2.77 -44.36
CA LYS A 249 -1.57 1.67 -43.42
C LYS A 249 -0.38 0.70 -43.43
N PRO A 250 0.74 1.04 -42.79
CA PRO A 250 1.85 0.12 -42.66
C PRO A 250 1.44 -1.04 -41.77
N THR A 251 1.96 -2.22 -42.07
CA THR A 251 1.87 -3.35 -41.15
C THR A 251 3.10 -3.32 -40.27
N PHE A 252 2.90 -3.13 -38.98
CA PHE A 252 3.96 -3.23 -37.99
C PHE A 252 4.33 -4.70 -37.79
N GLU A 253 5.62 -4.98 -37.76
CA GLU A 253 6.15 -6.34 -37.55
C GLU A 253 7.39 -6.28 -36.65
N TRP A 254 7.52 -7.23 -35.74
CA TRP A 254 8.66 -7.34 -34.82
C TRP A 254 9.01 -8.81 -34.54
N GLU A 255 10.24 -9.06 -34.09
CA GLU A 255 10.68 -10.39 -33.67
C GLU A 255 9.95 -10.84 -32.39
N PRO A 256 9.54 -12.12 -32.28
CA PRO A 256 8.92 -12.64 -31.07
C PRO A 256 9.88 -12.61 -29.89
N VAL A 257 9.34 -12.31 -28.71
CA VAL A 257 10.06 -12.36 -27.43
C VAL A 257 9.67 -13.61 -26.66
N ASP A 258 10.66 -14.41 -26.30
CA ASP A 258 10.47 -15.64 -25.52
C ASP A 258 9.71 -15.37 -24.21
N GLY A 259 8.58 -16.06 -24.03
CA GLY A 259 7.75 -15.97 -22.82
C GLY A 259 6.68 -14.88 -22.83
N ALA A 260 6.53 -14.11 -23.90
CA ALA A 260 5.45 -13.13 -24.07
C ALA A 260 4.09 -13.79 -24.37
N ASP A 261 3.01 -13.31 -23.73
CA ASP A 261 1.63 -13.72 -24.04
C ASP A 261 1.00 -12.83 -25.13
N TYR A 262 1.43 -11.56 -25.17
CA TYR A 262 0.98 -10.53 -26.12
C TYR A 262 1.99 -9.36 -26.13
N TYR A 263 1.73 -8.35 -26.93
CA TYR A 263 2.57 -7.17 -27.09
C TYR A 263 1.73 -5.90 -26.94
N ILE A 264 2.38 -4.82 -26.54
CA ILE A 264 1.80 -3.47 -26.52
C ILE A 264 2.56 -2.66 -27.55
N LEU A 265 1.87 -2.26 -28.61
CA LEU A 265 2.41 -1.42 -29.67
C LEU A 265 2.06 0.04 -29.40
N HIS A 266 3.06 0.91 -29.50
CA HIS A 266 2.90 2.36 -29.57
C HIS A 266 3.28 2.85 -30.96
N ALA A 267 2.44 3.69 -31.55
CA ALA A 267 2.77 4.50 -32.71
C ALA A 267 2.22 5.92 -32.51
N SER A 268 3.01 6.95 -32.80
CA SER A 268 2.63 8.36 -32.67
C SER A 268 3.35 9.22 -33.71
N HIS A 269 2.92 10.47 -33.81
CA HIS A 269 3.48 11.50 -34.67
C HIS A 269 4.51 12.40 -33.95
N THR A 270 4.80 12.14 -32.67
CA THR A 270 5.78 12.89 -31.86
C THR A 270 6.62 11.95 -30.98
N ASP A 271 7.74 12.46 -30.48
CA ASP A 271 8.73 11.80 -29.60
C ASP A 271 8.16 11.37 -28.22
N GLN A 272 6.86 11.59 -27.99
CA GLN A 272 6.12 11.32 -26.75
C GLN A 272 4.78 10.62 -27.11
N MET A 273 4.74 9.28 -27.02
CA MET A 273 3.66 8.46 -27.63
C MET A 273 2.65 7.86 -26.64
N VAL A 274 1.34 7.98 -26.91
CA VAL A 274 0.22 7.35 -26.16
C VAL A 274 -0.90 6.82 -27.10
N VAL A 275 -0.57 5.79 -27.88
CA VAL A 275 -1.56 4.82 -28.40
C VAL A 275 -1.15 3.46 -27.86
N GLU A 276 -2.03 2.78 -27.13
CA GLU A 276 -1.78 1.43 -26.58
C GLU A 276 -2.69 0.43 -27.31
N GLU A 277 -2.14 -0.29 -28.30
CA GLU A 277 -2.83 -1.43 -28.89
C GLU A 277 -2.24 -2.73 -28.36
N GLU A 278 -3.10 -3.58 -27.78
CA GLU A 278 -2.74 -4.93 -27.33
C GLU A 278 -2.80 -5.90 -28.51
N VAL A 279 -1.63 -6.43 -28.89
CA VAL A 279 -1.47 -7.30 -30.07
C VAL A 279 -1.06 -8.69 -29.63
N LYS A 280 -1.87 -9.72 -29.94
CA LYS A 280 -1.56 -11.12 -29.58
C LYS A 280 -0.51 -11.79 -30.47
N GLY A 281 -0.26 -11.23 -31.65
CA GLY A 281 0.76 -11.71 -32.60
C GLY A 281 1.98 -10.79 -32.62
N THR A 282 2.88 -11.05 -33.56
CA THR A 282 4.06 -10.21 -33.84
C THR A 282 3.83 -9.20 -34.96
N THR A 283 2.58 -9.07 -35.40
CA THR A 283 2.19 -8.17 -36.49
C THR A 283 0.91 -7.42 -36.15
N TYR A 284 0.82 -6.18 -36.61
CA TYR A 284 -0.37 -5.35 -36.46
C TYR A 284 -0.52 -4.37 -37.63
N THR A 285 -1.69 -4.36 -38.25
CA THR A 285 -2.06 -3.37 -39.26
C THR A 285 -3.14 -2.48 -38.66
N PRO A 286 -2.92 -1.16 -38.54
CA PRO A 286 -3.94 -0.27 -37.99
C PRO A 286 -5.17 -0.19 -38.91
N ASP A 287 -6.34 -0.08 -38.29
CA ASP A 287 -7.60 0.11 -39.02
C ASP A 287 -7.67 1.49 -39.71
N ASN A 288 -7.04 2.49 -39.10
CA ASN A 288 -7.02 3.88 -39.58
C ASN A 288 -5.75 4.19 -40.37
N GLU A 289 -5.84 5.16 -41.28
CA GLU A 289 -4.68 5.68 -42.02
C GLU A 289 -3.83 6.59 -41.12
N PHE A 290 -2.51 6.45 -41.23
CA PHE A 290 -1.53 7.40 -40.71
C PHE A 290 -1.51 8.68 -41.55
N THR A 291 -1.08 9.78 -40.95
CA THR A 291 -0.99 11.08 -41.63
C THR A 291 -0.11 10.96 -42.88
N PRO A 292 -0.50 11.46 -44.06
CA PRO A 292 0.38 11.47 -45.24
C PRO A 292 1.61 12.36 -45.07
N GLU A 293 2.70 12.00 -45.74
CA GLU A 293 3.95 12.79 -45.86
C GLU A 293 4.63 13.19 -44.54
N ALA A 294 4.43 12.42 -43.47
CA ALA A 294 4.94 12.79 -42.16
C ALA A 294 5.68 11.67 -41.45
N ILE A 295 6.60 12.07 -40.56
CA ILE A 295 7.42 11.15 -39.76
C ILE A 295 6.57 10.62 -38.63
N HIS A 296 6.53 9.30 -38.50
CA HIS A 296 5.87 8.59 -37.44
C HIS A 296 6.90 7.83 -36.66
N TYR A 297 6.75 7.84 -35.34
CA TYR A 297 7.54 7.06 -34.43
C TYR A 297 6.74 5.87 -33.93
N TRP A 298 7.41 4.74 -33.71
CA TRP A 298 6.78 3.57 -33.14
C TRP A 298 7.75 2.74 -32.31
N ARG A 299 7.19 1.97 -31.40
CA ARG A 299 7.92 1.00 -30.57
C ARG A 299 6.96 -0.06 -30.06
N VAL A 300 7.48 -1.20 -29.66
CA VAL A 300 6.68 -2.27 -29.07
C VAL A 300 7.36 -2.82 -27.82
N ARG A 301 6.58 -3.34 -26.88
CA ARG A 301 7.09 -4.16 -25.78
C ARG A 301 6.32 -5.45 -25.66
N ALA A 302 6.99 -6.49 -25.20
CA ALA A 302 6.34 -7.74 -24.82
C ALA A 302 5.63 -7.60 -23.47
N ALA A 303 4.55 -8.34 -23.28
CA ALA A 303 3.79 -8.40 -22.03
C ALA A 303 3.33 -9.84 -21.71
N LYS A 304 3.14 -10.11 -20.42
CA LYS A 304 2.65 -11.40 -19.91
C LYS A 304 1.65 -11.22 -18.77
N ASP A 305 0.84 -12.25 -18.50
CA ASP A 305 -0.01 -12.36 -17.31
C ASP A 305 -1.06 -11.23 -17.18
N LYS A 306 -1.65 -10.82 -18.32
CA LYS A 306 -2.62 -9.70 -18.42
C LYS A 306 -2.06 -8.38 -17.87
N GLY A 307 -0.84 -8.02 -18.27
CA GLY A 307 -0.27 -6.69 -18.06
C GLY A 307 0.44 -6.49 -16.71
N LYS A 308 0.61 -7.57 -15.94
CA LYS A 308 1.34 -7.53 -14.67
C LYS A 308 2.86 -7.56 -14.84
N SER A 309 3.32 -8.16 -15.94
CA SER A 309 4.74 -8.29 -16.29
C SER A 309 4.95 -7.62 -17.64
N LEU A 310 5.53 -6.42 -17.63
CA LEU A 310 5.79 -5.62 -18.82
C LEU A 310 7.28 -5.70 -19.16
N GLY A 311 7.58 -6.06 -20.40
CA GLY A 311 8.93 -6.07 -20.95
C GLY A 311 9.48 -4.68 -21.19
N ASN A 312 10.78 -4.64 -21.52
CA ASN A 312 11.41 -3.43 -22.00
C ASN A 312 10.77 -3.02 -23.34
N TRP A 313 10.67 -1.71 -23.55
CA TRP A 313 10.36 -1.17 -24.86
C TRP A 313 11.51 -1.45 -25.82
N SER A 314 11.17 -1.73 -27.08
CA SER A 314 12.11 -1.52 -28.18
C SER A 314 12.62 -0.08 -28.19
N GLU A 315 13.76 0.13 -28.84
CA GLU A 315 14.14 1.47 -29.25
C GLU A 315 12.99 2.10 -30.06
N ILE A 316 12.91 3.42 -30.00
CA ILE A 316 11.97 4.17 -30.83
C ILE A 316 12.49 4.14 -32.26
N ASP A 317 11.65 3.70 -33.17
CA ASP A 317 11.93 3.70 -34.60
C ASP A 317 11.02 4.69 -35.33
N GLU A 318 11.44 5.14 -36.51
CA GLU A 318 10.77 6.16 -37.30
C GLU A 318 10.55 5.72 -38.75
N PHE A 319 9.43 6.13 -39.35
CA PHE A 319 9.16 5.95 -40.79
C PHE A 319 8.35 7.13 -41.35
N THR A 320 8.42 7.36 -42.66
CA THR A 320 7.68 8.42 -43.36
C THR A 320 6.65 7.80 -44.31
N THR A 321 5.41 8.29 -44.29
CA THR A 321 4.30 7.81 -45.12
C THR A 321 4.25 8.46 -46.51
N THR A 322 3.64 7.79 -47.50
CA THR A 322 3.41 8.31 -48.86
C THR A 322 2.40 9.46 -48.91
N SER A 323 2.43 10.23 -49.99
CA SER A 323 1.34 11.16 -50.34
C SER A 323 0.04 10.39 -50.66
N GLN A 324 -1.13 10.95 -50.32
CA GLN A 324 -2.39 10.38 -50.79
C GLN A 324 -2.50 10.57 -52.31
N ASN A 325 -2.52 9.48 -53.08
CA ASN A 325 -2.89 9.56 -54.48
C ASN A 325 -4.39 9.85 -54.58
N SER A 326 -4.70 11.07 -55.03
CA SER A 326 -6.03 11.48 -55.45
C SER A 326 -6.43 10.71 -56.71
N ASP A 327 -7.34 9.75 -56.60
CA ASP A 327 -8.16 9.34 -57.74
C ASP A 327 -9.64 9.53 -57.36
N ASN A 328 -10.21 10.57 -57.97
CA ASN A 328 -11.63 10.80 -58.26
C ASN A 328 -12.67 10.38 -57.20
N ASP A 329 -13.28 11.37 -56.54
CA ASP A 329 -14.61 11.75 -56.98
C ASP A 329 -15.01 13.16 -56.50
N ASN A 330 -15.44 13.97 -57.48
CA ASN A 330 -16.21 15.18 -57.23
C ASN A 330 -17.56 14.77 -56.64
N ASN A 331 -17.77 14.97 -55.35
CA ASN A 331 -19.09 15.33 -54.87
C ASN A 331 -19.00 16.24 -53.65
N SER A 332 -19.31 17.51 -53.86
CA SER A 332 -19.69 18.42 -52.80
C SER A 332 -20.94 17.88 -52.13
N GLU A 333 -20.86 17.49 -50.87
CA GLU A 333 -22.01 17.57 -49.98
C GLU A 333 -21.53 17.73 -48.55
N ASN A 334 -22.03 18.80 -47.92
CA ASN A 334 -21.80 19.21 -46.54
C ASN A 334 -21.90 18.02 -45.57
N ASN A 335 -20.75 17.53 -45.10
CA ASN A 335 -20.70 16.80 -43.85
C ASN A 335 -20.27 17.77 -42.76
N SER A 336 -21.26 18.22 -41.99
CA SER A 336 -21.16 18.82 -40.66
C SER A 336 -19.79 18.56 -40.00
N THR A 337 -18.86 19.51 -40.15
CA THR A 337 -17.66 19.60 -39.33
C THR A 337 -18.13 19.79 -37.90
N GLY A 338 -17.87 18.80 -37.04
CA GLY A 338 -18.21 18.91 -35.63
C GLY A 338 -17.35 19.97 -34.97
N ASP A 339 -17.75 21.24 -35.03
CA ASP A 339 -17.21 22.41 -34.32
C ASP A 339 -15.73 22.28 -33.88
N VAL A 340 -14.82 22.14 -34.85
CA VAL A 340 -13.36 22.15 -34.62
C VAL A 340 -12.89 23.58 -34.28
N SER A 341 -13.66 24.60 -34.69
CA SER A 341 -13.40 26.01 -34.33
C SER A 341 -13.29 26.22 -32.82
N GLY A 342 -14.10 25.54 -32.01
CA GLY A 342 -14.01 25.64 -30.55
C GLY A 342 -12.69 25.14 -29.97
N ASP A 343 -12.07 24.12 -30.58
CA ASP A 343 -10.77 23.62 -30.13
C ASP A 343 -9.64 24.54 -30.59
N GLN A 344 -9.72 25.06 -31.83
CA GLN A 344 -8.79 26.04 -32.37
C GLN A 344 -8.73 27.31 -31.51
N ASP A 345 -9.90 27.88 -31.20
CA ASP A 345 -10.00 29.09 -30.39
C ASP A 345 -9.42 28.85 -28.99
N ALA A 346 -9.70 27.70 -28.37
CA ALA A 346 -9.17 27.35 -27.06
C ALA A 346 -7.64 27.19 -27.03
N LEU A 347 -7.06 26.60 -28.07
CA LEU A 347 -5.61 26.49 -28.18
C LEU A 347 -4.98 27.86 -28.46
N MET A 348 -5.57 28.68 -29.34
CA MET A 348 -5.06 30.03 -29.58
C MET A 348 -5.15 30.93 -28.34
N ASP A 349 -6.24 30.85 -27.58
CA ASP A 349 -6.35 31.53 -26.29
C ASP A 349 -5.26 31.06 -25.31
N LEU A 350 -4.96 29.76 -25.25
CA LEU A 350 -3.87 29.23 -24.43
C LEU A 350 -2.53 29.79 -24.88
N TYR A 351 -2.27 29.81 -26.19
CA TYR A 351 -1.06 30.36 -26.79
C TYR A 351 -0.87 31.83 -26.41
N GLU A 352 -1.88 32.66 -26.63
CA GLU A 352 -1.82 34.09 -26.35
C GLU A 352 -1.73 34.38 -24.85
N ALA A 353 -2.57 33.72 -24.03
CA ALA A 353 -2.61 33.93 -22.59
C ALA A 353 -1.33 33.51 -21.87
N THR A 354 -0.55 32.62 -22.49
CA THR A 354 0.65 32.05 -21.86
C THR A 354 1.97 32.34 -22.56
N GLY A 355 1.98 33.38 -23.40
CA GLY A 355 3.19 33.91 -24.01
C GLY A 355 3.80 32.99 -25.05
N GLY A 356 2.96 32.39 -25.90
CA GLY A 356 3.27 31.43 -26.96
C GLY A 356 4.50 31.75 -27.81
N ASP A 357 4.72 33.01 -28.14
CA ASP A 357 5.89 33.48 -28.89
C ASP A 357 7.23 33.18 -28.20
N ARG A 358 7.20 32.94 -26.87
CA ARG A 358 8.37 32.73 -26.00
C ARG A 358 8.45 31.32 -25.43
N TRP A 359 7.54 30.42 -25.80
CA TRP A 359 7.65 29.01 -25.42
C TRP A 359 8.95 28.42 -25.99
N LYS A 360 9.47 27.39 -25.34
CA LYS A 360 10.68 26.70 -25.79
C LYS A 360 10.46 26.03 -27.15
N ASN A 361 9.28 25.46 -27.36
CA ASN A 361 8.83 24.94 -28.64
C ASN A 361 7.38 25.38 -28.90
N ASN A 362 7.21 26.24 -29.89
CA ASN A 362 5.92 26.72 -30.39
C ASN A 362 5.70 26.33 -31.85
N SER A 363 6.38 25.27 -32.34
CA SER A 363 6.29 24.84 -33.73
C SER A 363 4.84 24.54 -34.11
N GLY A 364 4.37 25.12 -35.21
CA GLY A 364 2.98 25.00 -35.69
C GLY A 364 1.98 25.98 -35.08
N TRP A 365 2.26 26.52 -33.89
CA TRP A 365 1.35 27.43 -33.21
C TRP A 365 1.35 28.84 -33.83
N GLY A 366 0.25 29.59 -33.69
CA GLY A 366 0.15 31.01 -34.06
C GLY A 366 -0.48 31.33 -35.41
N ASN A 367 -0.70 30.34 -36.29
CA ASN A 367 -1.48 30.48 -37.54
C ASN A 367 -2.04 29.13 -38.00
N GLY A 368 -3.35 29.03 -38.25
CA GLY A 368 -3.98 27.87 -38.91
C GLY A 368 -4.86 27.00 -37.99
N ASP A 369 -5.35 25.90 -38.54
CA ASP A 369 -6.19 24.89 -37.88
C ASP A 369 -5.30 23.95 -37.03
N PRO A 370 -5.64 23.67 -35.75
CA PRO A 370 -4.93 22.70 -34.93
C PRO A 370 -5.00 21.30 -35.54
N SER A 371 -4.00 20.98 -36.33
CA SER A 371 -3.72 19.63 -36.84
C SER A 371 -2.59 19.00 -36.01
N ASN A 372 -2.27 17.73 -36.28
CA ASN A 372 -1.12 17.03 -35.69
C ASN A 372 0.26 17.69 -36.01
N ALA A 373 0.28 18.85 -36.66
CA ALA A 373 1.48 19.66 -36.90
C ALA A 373 1.82 20.61 -35.74
N TRP A 374 0.91 20.86 -34.80
CA TRP A 374 1.16 21.73 -33.65
C TRP A 374 1.89 20.97 -32.55
N HIS A 375 3.00 21.54 -32.07
CA HIS A 375 3.79 20.90 -31.03
C HIS A 375 2.93 20.58 -29.81
N GLY A 376 2.93 19.31 -29.41
CA GLY A 376 2.22 18.83 -28.22
C GLY A 376 0.71 18.61 -28.42
N VAL A 377 0.17 18.80 -29.62
CA VAL A 377 -1.26 18.59 -29.91
C VAL A 377 -1.46 17.31 -30.72
N GLU A 378 -2.34 16.43 -30.26
CA GLU A 378 -2.86 15.32 -31.08
C GLU A 378 -4.38 15.45 -31.23
N VAL A 379 -4.88 15.21 -32.45
CA VAL A 379 -6.31 15.22 -32.79
C VAL A 379 -6.82 13.83 -33.19
N ASN A 380 -8.12 13.59 -33.01
CA ASN A 380 -8.79 12.39 -33.50
C ASN A 380 -9.14 12.49 -35.00
N ALA A 381 -9.82 11.46 -35.54
CA ALA A 381 -10.24 11.40 -36.94
C ALA A 381 -11.20 12.53 -37.34
N GLU A 382 -11.93 13.10 -36.38
CA GLU A 382 -12.81 14.26 -36.58
C GLU A 382 -12.09 15.62 -36.42
N GLY A 383 -10.77 15.63 -36.21
CA GLY A 383 -9.98 16.85 -36.01
C GLY A 383 -10.10 17.48 -34.62
N ARG A 384 -10.70 16.78 -33.65
CA ARG A 384 -10.85 17.27 -32.27
C ARG A 384 -9.66 16.90 -31.40
N VAL A 385 -9.23 17.80 -30.54
CA VAL A 385 -8.03 17.66 -29.70
C VAL A 385 -8.26 16.60 -28.63
N VAL A 386 -7.40 15.57 -28.64
CA VAL A 386 -7.43 14.45 -27.68
C VAL A 386 -6.23 14.42 -26.74
N ARG A 387 -5.11 15.05 -27.11
CA ARG A 387 -3.91 15.16 -26.27
C ARG A 387 -3.32 16.56 -26.34
N LEU A 388 -2.93 17.07 -25.18
CA LEU A 388 -2.12 18.27 -25.03
C LEU A 388 -0.93 17.98 -24.10
N GLU A 389 0.27 17.93 -24.65
CA GLU A 389 1.53 17.64 -23.98
C GLU A 389 2.48 18.84 -24.12
N LEU A 390 2.51 19.68 -23.10
CA LEU A 390 3.29 20.93 -23.04
C LEU A 390 4.18 20.95 -21.80
N PHE A 391 4.57 19.78 -21.29
CA PHE A 391 5.51 19.66 -20.18
C PHE A 391 6.77 20.49 -20.40
N GLY A 392 7.18 21.27 -19.40
CA GLY A 392 8.49 21.90 -19.44
C GLY A 392 8.67 22.99 -20.51
N ASN A 393 7.59 23.44 -21.16
CA ASN A 393 7.65 24.25 -22.39
C ASN A 393 7.77 25.77 -22.15
N GLY A 394 7.83 26.21 -20.89
CA GLY A 394 7.99 27.62 -20.53
C GLY A 394 6.73 28.47 -20.63
N LEU A 395 5.54 27.85 -20.60
CA LEU A 395 4.26 28.57 -20.51
C LEU A 395 4.26 29.45 -19.25
N ASN A 396 3.91 30.73 -19.37
CA ASN A 396 3.75 31.64 -18.22
C ASN A 396 2.35 32.24 -18.18
N GLY A 397 1.99 33.09 -17.23
CA GLY A 397 0.64 33.65 -17.17
C GLY A 397 -0.41 32.65 -16.69
N ARG A 398 -1.66 32.74 -17.17
CA ARG A 398 -2.81 31.99 -16.61
C ARG A 398 -3.36 30.95 -17.58
N LEU A 399 -3.88 29.85 -17.05
CA LEU A 399 -4.65 28.88 -17.83
C LEU A 399 -6.03 29.48 -18.19
N PRO A 400 -6.37 29.69 -19.47
CA PRO A 400 -7.61 30.38 -19.88
C PRO A 400 -8.86 29.50 -19.66
N GLU A 401 -10.03 30.13 -19.50
CA GLU A 401 -11.30 29.41 -19.33
C GLU A 401 -11.67 28.55 -20.55
N SER A 402 -11.26 28.97 -21.74
CA SER A 402 -11.52 28.25 -23.00
C SER A 402 -10.83 26.89 -23.07
N ILE A 403 -9.88 26.56 -22.16
CA ILE A 403 -9.34 25.20 -22.05
C ILE A 403 -10.46 24.16 -21.90
N GLY A 404 -11.58 24.51 -21.27
CA GLY A 404 -12.74 23.64 -21.10
C GLY A 404 -13.53 23.35 -22.38
N ASN A 405 -13.21 23.99 -23.51
CA ASN A 405 -13.84 23.74 -24.81
C ASN A 405 -13.25 22.52 -25.52
N LEU A 406 -12.08 22.01 -25.09
CA LEU A 406 -11.44 20.81 -25.62
C LEU A 406 -12.18 19.53 -25.16
N THR A 407 -13.45 19.38 -25.53
CA THR A 407 -14.35 18.37 -24.95
C THR A 407 -13.96 16.92 -25.25
N GLU A 408 -13.11 16.71 -26.26
CA GLU A 408 -12.56 15.40 -26.63
C GLU A 408 -11.23 15.06 -25.93
N LEU A 409 -10.67 15.99 -25.15
CA LEU A 409 -9.37 15.84 -24.52
C LEU A 409 -9.34 14.68 -23.53
N LYS A 410 -8.38 13.77 -23.72
CA LYS A 410 -8.11 12.61 -22.87
C LYS A 410 -6.88 12.79 -22.00
N TYR A 411 -5.94 13.61 -22.44
CA TYR A 411 -4.66 13.78 -21.77
C TYR A 411 -4.23 15.25 -21.80
N LEU A 412 -4.04 15.83 -20.62
CA LEU A 412 -3.51 17.17 -20.43
C LEU A 412 -2.28 17.10 -19.53
N ASN A 413 -1.12 17.46 -20.06
CA ASN A 413 0.11 17.63 -19.29
C ASN A 413 0.72 19.00 -19.54
N ILE A 414 0.68 19.83 -18.51
CA ILE A 414 1.26 21.18 -18.49
C ILE A 414 2.21 21.37 -17.31
N LYS A 415 2.65 20.26 -16.67
CA LYS A 415 3.59 20.31 -15.55
C LYS A 415 4.89 21.03 -15.96
N GLN A 416 5.64 21.49 -14.95
CA GLN A 416 6.98 22.05 -15.16
C GLN A 416 7.01 23.32 -16.05
N ASN A 417 5.95 24.12 -16.00
CA ASN A 417 5.88 25.45 -16.61
C ASN A 417 5.93 26.56 -15.54
N ALA A 418 5.59 27.80 -15.88
CA ALA A 418 5.51 28.95 -14.99
C ALA A 418 4.07 29.53 -14.94
N LEU A 419 3.05 28.67 -15.07
CA LEU A 419 1.65 29.07 -14.98
C LEU A 419 1.28 29.47 -13.55
N GLU A 420 0.46 30.52 -13.43
CA GLU A 420 -0.07 31.10 -12.20
C GLU A 420 -1.58 31.31 -12.30
N GLY A 421 -2.18 31.88 -11.24
CA GLY A 421 -3.62 32.14 -11.18
C GLY A 421 -4.45 30.90 -10.86
N GLU A 422 -5.77 31.03 -10.97
CA GLU A 422 -6.70 29.97 -10.59
C GLU A 422 -6.84 28.90 -11.68
N ILE A 423 -7.16 27.67 -11.27
CA ILE A 423 -7.60 26.62 -12.20
C ILE A 423 -9.03 26.96 -12.61
N PRO A 424 -9.32 27.19 -13.91
CA PRO A 424 -10.65 27.61 -14.33
C PRO A 424 -11.67 26.50 -14.09
N SER A 425 -12.85 26.87 -13.59
CA SER A 425 -13.92 25.90 -13.29
C SER A 425 -14.43 25.13 -14.52
N THR A 426 -14.20 25.68 -15.72
CA THR A 426 -14.46 25.05 -17.02
C THR A 426 -13.63 23.79 -17.24
N ILE A 427 -12.57 23.52 -16.46
CA ILE A 427 -11.84 22.25 -16.50
C ILE A 427 -12.77 21.04 -16.33
N GLY A 428 -13.87 21.19 -15.59
CA GLY A 428 -14.89 20.14 -15.42
C GLY A 428 -15.72 19.83 -16.67
N ASN A 429 -15.54 20.56 -17.78
CA ASN A 429 -16.15 20.26 -19.07
C ASN A 429 -15.37 19.19 -19.86
N LEU A 430 -14.11 18.90 -19.49
CA LEU A 430 -13.23 17.93 -20.13
C LEU A 430 -13.61 16.48 -19.80
N ARG A 431 -14.86 16.08 -20.04
CA ARG A 431 -15.44 14.83 -19.52
C ARG A 431 -14.74 13.55 -19.98
N LYS A 432 -13.95 13.62 -21.05
CA LYS A 432 -13.16 12.48 -21.58
C LYS A 432 -11.74 12.40 -21.00
N VAL A 433 -11.33 13.35 -20.16
CA VAL A 433 -9.98 13.41 -19.61
C VAL A 433 -9.72 12.23 -18.67
N VAL A 434 -8.57 11.58 -18.88
CA VAL A 434 -8.04 10.46 -18.11
C VAL A 434 -6.85 10.93 -17.27
N TYR A 435 -6.00 11.78 -17.85
CA TYR A 435 -4.81 12.34 -17.22
C TYR A 435 -4.92 13.87 -17.15
N LEU A 436 -4.95 14.40 -15.93
CA LEU A 436 -4.96 15.84 -15.65
C LEU A 436 -3.72 16.20 -14.83
N LEU A 437 -2.62 16.47 -15.53
CA LEU A 437 -1.30 16.72 -14.95
C LEU A 437 -0.98 18.22 -15.02
N LEU A 438 -1.34 18.94 -13.95
CA LEU A 438 -1.31 20.40 -13.92
C LEU A 438 -0.01 20.94 -13.34
N SER A 439 0.42 20.42 -12.19
CA SER A 439 1.67 20.82 -11.54
C SER A 439 2.20 19.66 -10.73
N GLY A 440 3.51 19.58 -10.54
CA GLY A 440 4.12 18.51 -9.76
C GLY A 440 5.51 18.15 -10.29
N VAL A 441 5.96 16.98 -9.87
CA VAL A 441 7.30 16.49 -10.19
C VAL A 441 7.45 16.12 -11.67
N PRO A 442 8.68 16.14 -12.22
CA PRO A 442 8.93 15.72 -13.61
C PRO A 442 8.48 14.30 -13.92
N GLU A 443 8.54 13.41 -12.94
CA GLU A 443 8.23 12.00 -13.12
C GLU A 443 6.76 11.78 -13.51
N ASP A 444 6.55 10.78 -14.36
CA ASP A 444 5.22 10.32 -14.69
C ASP A 444 4.52 9.76 -13.45
N PRO A 445 3.18 9.84 -13.40
CA PRO A 445 2.44 9.15 -12.36
C PRO A 445 2.84 7.67 -12.32
N PRO A 446 3.01 7.10 -11.12
CA PRO A 446 3.38 5.70 -11.00
C PRO A 446 2.32 4.84 -11.68
N THR A 447 2.74 4.07 -12.69
CA THR A 447 1.90 3.07 -13.34
C THR A 447 2.09 1.69 -12.71
N ASN A 448 3.22 1.48 -12.02
CA ASN A 448 3.52 0.26 -11.28
C ASN A 448 3.42 0.48 -9.76
N PRO A 449 2.51 -0.23 -9.06
CA PRO A 449 2.39 -0.15 -7.61
C PRO A 449 3.61 -0.63 -6.80
N GLN A 450 4.58 -1.28 -7.46
CA GLN A 450 5.86 -1.65 -6.85
C GLN A 450 6.88 -0.49 -6.82
N HIS A 451 6.63 0.62 -7.52
CA HIS A 451 7.54 1.78 -7.54
C HIS A 451 6.93 2.95 -6.77
N ASN A 452 7.51 3.29 -5.61
CA ASN A 452 7.03 4.37 -4.73
C ASN A 452 7.91 5.61 -4.91
N ILE A 453 7.81 6.29 -6.05
CA ILE A 453 8.74 7.38 -6.41
C ILE A 453 8.22 8.81 -6.24
N HIS A 454 7.03 9.00 -5.67
CA HIS A 454 6.53 10.36 -5.47
C HIS A 454 7.15 11.01 -4.22
N GLN A 455 8.39 11.51 -4.35
CA GLN A 455 9.18 12.11 -3.26
C GLN A 455 8.91 13.61 -3.06
N GLY A 456 8.00 14.20 -3.84
CA GLY A 456 7.69 15.64 -3.80
C GLY A 456 8.57 16.45 -4.73
N LYS A 457 8.16 17.70 -4.98
CA LYS A 457 8.91 18.66 -5.80
C LYS A 457 10.23 19.01 -5.07
N THR A 458 11.36 18.76 -5.72
CA THR A 458 12.70 18.92 -5.12
C THR A 458 13.37 20.25 -5.46
N ASP A 459 12.75 21.07 -6.30
CA ASP A 459 13.25 22.38 -6.73
C ASP A 459 12.14 23.45 -6.73
N GLU A 460 12.47 24.71 -7.03
CA GLU A 460 11.49 25.79 -7.12
C GLU A 460 10.76 25.80 -8.49
N SER A 461 11.02 24.85 -9.40
CA SER A 461 10.57 24.91 -10.79
C SER A 461 9.18 24.28 -11.01
N GLY A 462 8.29 24.95 -11.73
CA GLY A 462 6.93 24.47 -12.02
C GLY A 462 5.81 25.47 -11.70
N ASN A 463 4.57 25.08 -12.01
CA ASN A 463 3.40 25.96 -11.92
C ASN A 463 3.04 26.30 -10.47
N THR A 464 2.53 27.51 -10.26
CA THR A 464 2.20 28.10 -8.97
C THR A 464 0.72 28.45 -8.87
N PHE A 465 -0.15 27.55 -9.35
CA PHE A 465 -1.61 27.75 -9.32
C PHE A 465 -2.12 28.17 -7.94
N THR A 466 -3.01 29.17 -7.91
CA THR A 466 -3.66 29.72 -6.73
C THR A 466 -5.17 29.41 -6.75
N GLY A 467 -5.93 29.97 -5.81
CA GLY A 467 -7.37 29.72 -5.72
C GLY A 467 -7.70 28.31 -5.24
N VAL A 468 -8.97 27.92 -5.31
CA VAL A 468 -9.44 26.63 -4.82
C VAL A 468 -9.36 25.54 -5.89
N ILE A 469 -9.23 24.28 -5.47
CA ILE A 469 -9.46 23.13 -6.36
C ILE A 469 -10.94 23.15 -6.79
N PRO A 470 -11.26 23.31 -8.10
CA PRO A 470 -12.65 23.47 -8.52
C PRO A 470 -13.50 22.22 -8.23
N SER A 471 -14.68 22.39 -7.63
CA SER A 471 -15.61 21.27 -7.38
C SER A 471 -16.10 20.60 -8.67
N THR A 472 -15.97 21.28 -9.81
CA THR A 472 -16.30 20.76 -11.13
C THR A 472 -15.40 19.59 -11.56
N ILE A 473 -14.26 19.34 -10.90
CA ILE A 473 -13.45 18.11 -11.10
C ILE A 473 -14.29 16.85 -10.85
N GLY A 474 -15.29 16.92 -9.97
CA GLY A 474 -16.22 15.79 -9.76
C GLY A 474 -17.08 15.42 -10.98
N LYS A 475 -17.08 16.21 -12.06
CA LYS A 475 -17.75 15.88 -13.32
C LYS A 475 -16.89 15.02 -14.26
N LEU A 476 -15.61 14.84 -13.96
CA LEU A 476 -14.64 14.15 -14.80
C LEU A 476 -14.70 12.64 -14.53
N SER A 477 -15.73 11.97 -15.05
CA SER A 477 -15.99 10.55 -14.77
C SER A 477 -14.91 9.60 -15.28
N ASN A 478 -14.12 10.00 -16.28
CA ASN A 478 -13.04 9.18 -16.84
C ASN A 478 -11.68 9.45 -16.19
N LEU A 479 -11.60 10.40 -15.26
CA LEU A 479 -10.35 10.83 -14.67
C LEU A 479 -9.73 9.69 -13.84
N GLU A 480 -8.50 9.32 -14.19
CA GLU A 480 -7.71 8.32 -13.47
C GLU A 480 -6.56 8.94 -12.68
N TYR A 481 -5.94 9.99 -13.22
CA TYR A 481 -4.76 10.63 -12.64
C TYR A 481 -4.94 12.13 -12.55
N ILE A 482 -4.81 12.67 -11.32
CA ILE A 482 -4.75 14.11 -11.10
C ILE A 482 -3.53 14.48 -10.28
N GLU A 483 -2.77 15.44 -10.80
CA GLU A 483 -1.55 15.95 -10.19
C GLU A 483 -1.58 17.49 -10.14
N LEU A 484 -1.47 18.02 -8.92
CA LEU A 484 -1.41 19.44 -8.61
C LEU A 484 -0.43 19.71 -7.45
N SER A 485 0.59 18.87 -7.31
CA SER A 485 1.58 19.01 -6.24
C SER A 485 2.43 20.28 -6.43
N GLY A 486 2.87 20.90 -5.34
CA GLY A 486 3.84 22.01 -5.39
C GLY A 486 3.32 23.32 -5.98
N SER A 487 2.03 23.61 -5.79
CA SER A 487 1.37 24.86 -6.19
C SER A 487 1.07 25.74 -4.95
N GLN A 488 0.15 26.69 -5.09
CA GLN A 488 -0.29 27.62 -4.03
C GLN A 488 -1.80 27.57 -3.83
N VAL A 489 -2.43 26.43 -4.15
CA VAL A 489 -3.89 26.29 -4.04
C VAL A 489 -4.35 26.38 -2.59
N THR A 490 -5.55 26.93 -2.42
CA THR A 490 -6.16 27.29 -1.16
C THR A 490 -7.46 26.54 -0.93
N GLY A 491 -8.04 26.69 0.27
CA GLY A 491 -9.33 26.08 0.60
C GLY A 491 -9.20 24.56 0.77
N ARG A 492 -10.30 23.84 0.61
CA ARG A 492 -10.37 22.39 0.88
C ARG A 492 -10.31 21.53 -0.36
N ILE A 493 -9.95 20.26 -0.18
CA ILE A 493 -10.22 19.22 -1.19
C ILE A 493 -11.75 19.12 -1.37
N PRO A 494 -12.29 19.35 -2.59
CA PRO A 494 -13.73 19.36 -2.80
C PRO A 494 -14.31 17.95 -2.61
N PRO A 495 -15.38 17.77 -1.80
CA PRO A 495 -16.03 16.46 -1.65
C PRO A 495 -16.48 15.83 -2.97
N GLU A 496 -16.75 16.64 -3.99
CA GLU A 496 -17.12 16.20 -5.33
C GLU A 496 -16.03 15.36 -6.01
N ILE A 497 -14.77 15.40 -5.54
CA ILE A 497 -13.70 14.51 -6.05
C ILE A 497 -14.09 13.03 -5.93
N GLY A 498 -14.90 12.67 -4.94
CA GLY A 498 -15.43 11.32 -4.75
C GLY A 498 -16.39 10.85 -5.85
N ASN A 499 -16.82 11.73 -6.76
CA ASN A 499 -17.64 11.37 -7.92
C ASN A 499 -16.80 10.87 -9.11
N ALA A 500 -15.49 11.17 -9.14
CA ALA A 500 -14.57 10.68 -10.16
C ALA A 500 -14.08 9.27 -9.82
N THR A 501 -14.99 8.29 -9.84
CA THR A 501 -14.77 6.93 -9.29
C THR A 501 -13.69 6.10 -10.01
N ASN A 502 -13.20 6.56 -11.17
CA ASN A 502 -12.09 5.95 -11.89
C ASN A 502 -10.71 6.40 -11.39
N LEU A 503 -10.64 7.37 -10.46
CA LEU A 503 -9.39 7.85 -9.91
C LEU A 503 -8.55 6.73 -9.31
N LYS A 504 -7.30 6.64 -9.78
CA LYS A 504 -6.23 5.75 -9.32
C LYS A 504 -5.16 6.52 -8.56
N PHE A 505 -4.96 7.79 -8.91
CA PHE A 505 -3.87 8.62 -8.39
C PHE A 505 -4.35 10.04 -8.08
N ILE A 506 -4.13 10.47 -6.85
CA ILE A 506 -4.33 11.84 -6.39
C ILE A 506 -3.02 12.34 -5.79
N ALA A 507 -2.44 13.39 -6.37
CA ALA A 507 -1.28 14.06 -5.81
C ALA A 507 -1.49 15.57 -5.69
N PHE A 508 -1.69 16.02 -4.45
CA PHE A 508 -1.89 17.43 -4.04
C PHE A 508 -0.89 17.86 -2.98
N SER A 509 0.25 17.17 -2.86
CA SER A 509 1.25 17.45 -1.82
C SER A 509 1.92 18.81 -2.05
N TRP A 510 2.54 19.39 -1.02
CA TRP A 510 3.28 20.66 -1.12
C TRP A 510 2.42 21.84 -1.55
N ASN A 511 1.19 21.90 -1.03
CA ASN A 511 0.29 23.04 -1.18
C ASN A 511 0.04 23.65 0.20
N PRO A 512 0.86 24.62 0.66
CA PRO A 512 0.87 25.06 2.05
C PRO A 512 -0.39 25.83 2.47
N LYS A 513 -1.28 26.18 1.54
CA LYS A 513 -2.55 26.86 1.81
C LYS A 513 -3.78 25.97 1.61
N LEU A 514 -3.59 24.71 1.24
CA LEU A 514 -4.66 23.71 1.16
C LEU A 514 -5.02 23.29 2.59
N THR A 515 -6.22 23.64 3.02
CA THR A 515 -6.79 23.44 4.37
C THR A 515 -7.96 22.47 4.34
N GLY A 516 -8.67 22.30 5.46
CA GLY A 516 -9.77 21.35 5.56
C GLY A 516 -9.29 19.91 5.70
N GLY A 517 -10.20 19.01 6.06
CA GLY A 517 -9.93 17.58 6.12
C GLY A 517 -10.06 16.83 4.80
N ILE A 518 -9.60 15.59 4.82
CA ILE A 518 -9.84 14.62 3.74
C ILE A 518 -11.35 14.35 3.69
N PRO A 519 -12.04 14.60 2.56
CA PRO A 519 -13.48 14.45 2.50
C PRO A 519 -13.89 12.97 2.61
N ALA A 520 -14.96 12.68 3.37
CA ALA A 520 -15.48 11.32 3.54
C ALA A 520 -15.84 10.63 2.20
N THR A 521 -16.17 11.42 1.17
CA THR A 521 -16.42 10.91 -0.19
C THR A 521 -15.21 10.24 -0.83
N ILE A 522 -14.00 10.36 -0.26
CA ILE A 522 -12.83 9.56 -0.67
C ILE A 522 -13.11 8.05 -0.63
N GLY A 523 -14.02 7.62 0.26
CA GLY A 523 -14.48 6.23 0.34
C GLY A 523 -15.16 5.70 -0.92
N ASN A 524 -15.59 6.58 -1.83
CA ASN A 524 -16.21 6.18 -3.10
C ASN A 524 -15.16 5.77 -4.16
N LEU A 525 -13.89 6.15 -3.98
CA LEU A 525 -12.85 5.97 -4.98
C LEU A 525 -12.22 4.57 -4.90
N GLN A 526 -13.02 3.54 -5.19
CA GLN A 526 -12.64 2.12 -5.04
C GLN A 526 -11.50 1.65 -5.95
N ASN A 527 -11.04 2.50 -6.88
CA ASN A 527 -9.88 2.27 -7.73
C ASN A 527 -8.63 3.03 -7.27
N LEU A 528 -8.72 3.85 -6.21
CA LEU A 528 -7.64 4.72 -5.77
C LEU A 528 -6.50 3.88 -5.19
N VAL A 529 -5.32 4.02 -5.78
CA VAL A 529 -4.11 3.28 -5.41
C VAL A 529 -3.15 4.18 -4.63
N TRP A 530 -3.05 5.44 -5.01
CA TRP A 530 -2.12 6.40 -4.43
C TRP A 530 -2.80 7.69 -4.00
N LEU A 531 -2.63 8.05 -2.72
CA LEU A 531 -3.08 9.30 -2.14
C LEU A 531 -1.90 10.06 -1.54
N TYR A 532 -1.53 11.16 -2.18
CA TYR A 532 -0.42 12.04 -1.76
C TYR A 532 -0.95 13.44 -1.41
N VAL A 533 -1.10 13.73 -0.13
CA VAL A 533 -1.48 15.06 0.39
C VAL A 533 -0.64 15.42 1.62
N ARG A 534 0.69 15.36 1.43
CA ARG A 534 1.70 15.72 2.44
C ARG A 534 2.08 17.20 2.32
N ALA A 535 2.60 17.82 3.39
CA ALA A 535 3.17 19.17 3.34
C ALA A 535 2.14 20.18 2.84
N SER A 536 0.93 20.05 3.36
CA SER A 536 -0.18 20.96 3.18
C SER A 536 -0.58 21.51 4.55
N SER A 537 -1.63 22.30 4.63
CA SER A 537 -2.16 22.77 5.92
C SER A 537 -3.48 22.06 6.23
N LEU A 538 -3.58 20.76 5.91
CA LEU A 538 -4.80 19.99 6.16
C LEU A 538 -5.11 19.99 7.66
N ASP A 539 -6.39 20.11 7.98
CA ASP A 539 -6.94 20.09 9.34
C ASP A 539 -8.03 19.01 9.44
N GLY A 540 -8.67 18.85 10.60
CA GLY A 540 -9.74 17.87 10.76
C GLY A 540 -9.27 16.43 10.88
N THR A 541 -10.21 15.49 10.80
CA THR A 541 -9.98 14.06 11.02
C THR A 541 -9.74 13.30 9.71
N ILE A 542 -8.99 12.20 9.76
CA ILE A 542 -8.97 11.21 8.68
C ILE A 542 -10.32 10.44 8.72
N PRO A 543 -11.14 10.45 7.65
CA PRO A 543 -12.49 9.87 7.67
C PRO A 543 -12.49 8.34 7.75
N GLU A 544 -13.46 7.76 8.46
CA GLU A 544 -13.65 6.30 8.55
C GLU A 544 -13.82 5.64 7.17
N GLU A 545 -14.40 6.38 6.22
CA GLU A 545 -14.59 5.96 4.84
C GLU A 545 -13.28 5.59 4.13
N LEU A 546 -12.14 6.14 4.53
CA LEU A 546 -10.83 5.80 3.95
C LEU A 546 -10.52 4.31 4.12
N GLY A 547 -10.94 3.71 5.24
CA GLY A 547 -10.81 2.27 5.52
C GLY A 547 -11.61 1.37 4.57
N LYS A 548 -12.49 1.93 3.74
CA LYS A 548 -13.28 1.18 2.73
C LYS A 548 -12.56 1.08 1.37
N VAL A 549 -11.47 1.82 1.15
CA VAL A 549 -10.80 1.91 -0.16
C VAL A 549 -9.71 0.84 -0.29
N ARG A 550 -10.12 -0.41 -0.51
CA ARG A 550 -9.23 -1.59 -0.46
C ARG A 550 -8.14 -1.64 -1.54
N SER A 551 -8.24 -0.79 -2.56
CA SER A 551 -7.24 -0.62 -3.62
C SER A 551 -6.01 0.16 -3.17
N LEU A 552 -6.07 0.89 -2.05
CA LEU A 552 -4.99 1.75 -1.59
C LEU A 552 -3.73 0.96 -1.29
N ARG A 553 -2.61 1.51 -1.80
CA ARG A 553 -1.26 1.01 -1.58
C ARG A 553 -0.36 2.04 -0.93
N THR A 554 -0.64 3.32 -1.17
CA THR A 554 0.13 4.42 -0.61
C THR A 554 -0.79 5.50 -0.07
N ILE A 555 -0.58 5.84 1.19
CA ILE A 555 -1.23 6.97 1.88
C ILE A 555 -0.12 7.83 2.48
N HIS A 556 0.11 9.00 1.90
CA HIS A 556 1.06 10.00 2.39
C HIS A 556 0.32 11.27 2.77
N LEU A 557 0.15 11.50 4.08
CA LEU A 557 -0.59 12.60 4.68
C LEU A 557 0.26 13.32 5.76
N GLY A 558 1.58 13.15 5.72
CA GLY A 558 2.46 13.73 6.73
C GLY A 558 2.70 15.23 6.54
N TYR A 559 3.26 15.88 7.56
CA TYR A 559 3.68 17.28 7.56
C TYR A 559 2.52 18.25 7.32
N ASN A 560 1.37 18.04 7.97
CA ASN A 560 0.26 19.00 7.90
C ASN A 560 0.16 19.94 9.10
N ASP A 561 1.01 19.76 10.12
CA ASP A 561 1.18 20.68 11.28
C ASP A 561 2.16 21.83 10.98
N GLU A 562 2.74 21.87 9.78
CA GLU A 562 3.66 22.91 9.34
C GLU A 562 2.91 24.10 8.69
N HIS A 563 3.61 25.20 8.43
CA HIS A 563 3.08 26.38 7.71
C HIS A 563 1.83 27.06 8.31
N GLY A 564 1.52 26.80 9.58
CA GLY A 564 0.39 27.41 10.30
C GLY A 564 -0.92 26.62 10.23
N GLY A 565 -0.90 25.40 9.69
CA GLY A 565 -1.99 24.43 9.82
C GLY A 565 -2.05 23.82 11.23
N GLU A 566 -3.22 23.37 11.65
CA GLU A 566 -3.39 22.62 12.92
C GLU A 566 -2.95 21.14 12.79
N GLY A 567 -2.71 20.67 11.56
CA GLY A 567 -2.47 19.26 11.25
C GLY A 567 -3.73 18.40 11.32
N LEU A 568 -3.66 17.22 10.71
CA LEU A 568 -4.72 16.22 10.87
C LEU A 568 -4.75 15.78 12.33
N HIS A 569 -5.95 15.67 12.90
CA HIS A 569 -6.13 15.39 14.32
C HIS A 569 -7.22 14.34 14.60
N GLY A 570 -7.33 13.95 15.86
CA GLY A 570 -8.26 12.89 16.30
C GLY A 570 -7.72 11.48 16.06
N VAL A 571 -8.57 10.48 16.28
CA VAL A 571 -8.18 9.07 16.27
C VAL A 571 -8.01 8.57 14.84
N LEU A 572 -6.97 7.75 14.60
CA LEU A 572 -6.83 7.02 13.34
C LEU A 572 -8.06 6.12 13.10
N PRO A 573 -8.72 6.21 11.92
CA PRO A 573 -9.84 5.34 11.60
C PRO A 573 -9.40 3.89 11.46
N ASP A 574 -10.35 2.95 11.49
CA ASP A 574 -10.06 1.54 11.29
C ASP A 574 -9.60 1.24 9.85
N LEU A 575 -8.30 0.96 9.70
CA LEU A 575 -7.67 0.66 8.41
C LEU A 575 -7.49 -0.85 8.14
N ARG A 576 -8.07 -1.75 8.95
CA ARG A 576 -7.79 -3.21 8.87
C ARG A 576 -8.08 -3.85 7.51
N ASN A 577 -8.94 -3.22 6.71
CA ASN A 577 -9.34 -3.71 5.39
C ASN A 577 -8.39 -3.29 4.26
N LEU A 578 -7.39 -2.43 4.54
CA LEU A 578 -6.42 -1.96 3.55
C LEU A 578 -5.26 -2.95 3.39
N THR A 579 -5.54 -4.21 3.07
CA THR A 579 -4.54 -5.30 3.02
C THR A 579 -3.52 -5.16 1.88
N MET A 580 -3.79 -4.26 0.92
CA MET A 580 -2.86 -3.91 -0.16
C MET A 580 -1.91 -2.76 0.22
N LEU A 581 -2.08 -2.18 1.41
CA LEU A 581 -1.29 -1.03 1.86
C LEU A 581 0.18 -1.39 1.99
N ARG A 582 1.02 -0.57 1.36
CA ARG A 582 2.48 -0.73 1.30
C ARG A 582 3.21 0.41 2.00
N ASN A 583 2.69 1.64 1.88
CA ASN A 583 3.27 2.79 2.55
C ASN A 583 2.17 3.57 3.25
N PHE A 584 2.35 3.74 4.55
CA PHE A 584 1.56 4.61 5.38
C PHE A 584 2.48 5.66 6.00
N ASN A 585 2.23 6.93 5.70
CA ASN A 585 2.95 8.04 6.27
C ASN A 585 1.98 9.12 6.74
N VAL A 586 1.94 9.33 8.05
CA VAL A 586 1.21 10.39 8.75
C VAL A 586 2.13 11.16 9.70
N ASP A 587 3.45 11.13 9.47
CA ASP A 587 4.42 11.88 10.29
C ASP A 587 4.00 13.35 10.40
N LYS A 588 4.25 14.04 11.52
CA LYS A 588 4.06 15.50 11.64
C LYS A 588 2.60 15.93 11.41
N ASN A 589 1.76 15.50 12.35
CA ASN A 589 0.34 15.80 12.46
C ASN A 589 -0.03 15.88 13.95
N ASN A 590 -1.30 16.08 14.27
CA ASN A 590 -1.83 16.11 15.63
C ASN A 590 -2.79 14.93 15.90
N LEU A 591 -2.52 13.77 15.28
CA LEU A 591 -3.35 12.56 15.44
C LEU A 591 -3.18 12.00 16.84
N SER A 592 -4.28 11.60 17.47
CA SER A 592 -4.32 11.20 18.87
C SER A 592 -4.99 9.84 19.07
N GLY A 593 -5.13 9.43 20.33
CA GLY A 593 -5.74 8.15 20.70
C GLY A 593 -4.72 7.03 20.87
N GLU A 594 -5.22 5.84 21.12
CA GLU A 594 -4.40 4.65 21.29
C GLU A 594 -3.74 4.25 19.97
N TRP A 595 -2.46 3.85 20.01
CA TRP A 595 -1.76 3.29 18.87
C TRP A 595 -2.53 2.08 18.33
N PRO A 596 -2.92 2.04 17.04
CA PRO A 596 -3.89 1.04 16.60
C PRO A 596 -3.36 -0.40 16.65
N HIS A 597 -4.05 -1.26 17.41
CA HIS A 597 -3.69 -2.69 17.49
C HIS A 597 -3.99 -3.46 16.21
N TYR A 598 -4.82 -2.97 15.30
CA TYR A 598 -5.04 -3.72 14.05
C TYR A 598 -3.77 -3.90 13.20
N TRP A 599 -2.67 -3.19 13.49
CA TRP A 599 -1.37 -3.47 12.87
C TRP A 599 -0.85 -4.89 13.18
N ASN A 600 -1.12 -5.48 14.36
CA ASN A 600 -0.68 -6.86 14.69
C ASN A 600 -1.65 -7.97 14.28
N ASN A 601 -2.93 -7.66 13.99
CA ASN A 601 -3.95 -8.66 13.59
C ASN A 601 -4.49 -8.49 12.15
N GLY A 602 -4.16 -7.38 11.50
CA GLY A 602 -4.51 -7.13 10.11
C GLY A 602 -3.59 -7.89 9.15
N LYS A 603 -4.11 -8.28 7.99
CA LYS A 603 -3.31 -8.88 6.91
C LYS A 603 -2.56 -7.80 6.14
N PHE A 604 -1.59 -7.17 6.78
CA PHE A 604 -0.72 -6.14 6.21
C PHE A 604 0.56 -6.74 5.59
N ASP A 605 0.44 -7.87 4.90
CA ASP A 605 1.56 -8.62 4.32
C ASP A 605 2.37 -7.79 3.30
N ASN A 606 1.75 -6.75 2.73
CA ASN A 606 2.38 -5.85 1.77
C ASN A 606 3.03 -4.61 2.41
N LEU A 607 2.90 -4.40 3.73
CA LEU A 607 3.31 -3.15 4.38
C LEU A 607 4.83 -3.08 4.52
N VAL A 608 5.42 -2.10 3.83
CA VAL A 608 6.88 -1.89 3.74
C VAL A 608 7.32 -0.67 4.55
N SER A 609 6.47 0.35 4.65
CA SER A 609 6.79 1.58 5.38
C SER A 609 5.61 2.01 6.26
N LEU A 610 5.85 2.10 7.56
CA LEU A 610 4.91 2.61 8.56
C LEU A 610 5.55 3.78 9.31
N ARG A 611 5.04 4.98 9.05
CA ARG A 611 5.59 6.24 9.57
C ARG A 611 4.49 7.08 10.20
N ALA A 612 4.63 7.36 11.49
CA ALA A 612 3.63 8.06 12.30
C ALA A 612 4.27 8.94 13.39
N SER A 613 5.51 9.39 13.16
CA SER A 613 6.27 10.21 14.11
C SER A 613 5.68 11.60 14.28
N TRP A 614 5.87 12.21 15.45
CA TRP A 614 5.42 13.55 15.80
C TRP A 614 3.91 13.67 15.63
N ASN A 615 3.21 12.90 16.46
CA ASN A 615 1.77 12.85 16.65
C ASN A 615 1.50 12.64 18.16
N ASP A 616 0.25 12.80 18.57
CA ASP A 616 -0.23 12.62 19.94
C ASP A 616 -0.70 11.18 20.24
N PHE A 617 -0.12 10.17 19.58
CA PHE A 617 -0.44 8.77 19.86
C PHE A 617 0.00 8.37 21.27
N SER A 618 -0.82 7.55 21.91
CA SER A 618 -0.53 6.96 23.22
C SER A 618 -0.52 5.44 23.13
N SER A 619 0.34 4.78 23.87
CA SER A 619 0.26 3.33 24.07
C SER A 619 0.94 2.95 25.38
N ASP A 620 0.37 2.01 26.12
CA ASP A 620 1.01 1.44 27.31
C ASP A 620 2.13 0.45 26.96
N GLN A 621 2.04 -0.17 25.78
CA GLN A 621 3.05 -1.09 25.25
C GLN A 621 3.15 -0.96 23.73
N ILE A 622 4.37 -0.92 23.20
CA ILE A 622 4.57 -0.96 21.75
C ILE A 622 4.56 -2.42 21.26
N HIS A 623 3.39 -2.85 20.80
CA HIS A 623 3.19 -4.09 20.06
C HIS A 623 2.43 -3.77 18.77
N GLY A 624 2.45 -4.64 17.76
CA GLY A 624 1.79 -4.31 16.49
C GLY A 624 2.57 -4.73 15.26
N PHE A 625 3.86 -4.50 15.33
CA PHE A 625 4.72 -4.37 14.17
C PHE A 625 5.63 -5.59 13.99
N GLU A 626 5.64 -6.51 14.95
CA GLU A 626 6.57 -7.62 15.02
C GLU A 626 6.26 -8.73 13.99
N ASN A 627 5.00 -8.86 13.59
CA ASN A 627 4.56 -9.79 12.55
C ASN A 627 4.67 -9.21 11.13
N LEU A 628 5.04 -7.93 10.99
CA LEU A 628 5.18 -7.28 9.69
C LEU A 628 6.54 -7.63 9.07
N SER A 629 6.67 -8.88 8.61
CA SER A 629 7.93 -9.45 8.11
C SER A 629 8.51 -8.69 6.91
N HIS A 630 7.71 -7.97 6.13
CA HIS A 630 8.14 -7.15 4.99
C HIS A 630 8.47 -5.70 5.34
N LEU A 631 8.38 -5.31 6.61
CA LEU A 631 8.56 -3.94 7.03
C LEU A 631 10.03 -3.53 6.90
N VAL A 632 10.25 -2.46 6.13
CA VAL A 632 11.57 -1.88 5.85
C VAL A 632 11.79 -0.60 6.64
N VAL A 633 10.72 0.16 6.91
CA VAL A 633 10.79 1.38 7.71
C VAL A 633 9.68 1.40 8.75
N PHE A 634 10.08 1.61 10.00
CA PHE A 634 9.16 1.84 11.11
C PHE A 634 9.62 3.05 11.93
N THR A 635 8.76 4.07 12.02
CA THR A 635 9.06 5.28 12.80
C THR A 635 7.82 5.80 13.53
N VAL A 636 7.88 5.78 14.87
CA VAL A 636 6.87 6.37 15.77
C VAL A 636 7.61 7.17 16.84
N THR A 637 8.26 8.25 16.39
CA THR A 637 9.12 9.12 17.20
C THR A 637 8.31 10.26 17.80
N GLY A 638 8.59 10.74 19.01
CA GLY A 638 7.95 11.96 19.52
C GLY A 638 6.46 11.80 19.83
N SER A 639 6.06 10.65 20.37
CA SER A 639 4.69 10.31 20.80
C SER A 639 4.72 9.67 22.18
N ASP A 640 3.59 9.61 22.88
CA ASP A 640 3.46 9.03 24.23
C ASP A 640 3.38 7.49 24.21
N ILE A 641 4.39 6.88 23.59
CA ILE A 641 4.54 5.43 23.50
C ILE A 641 5.35 4.94 24.70
N ASN A 642 4.71 4.14 25.55
CA ASN A 642 5.26 3.56 26.77
C ASN A 642 5.52 2.05 26.58
N GLY A 643 6.03 1.43 27.64
CA GLY A 643 6.28 -0.01 27.71
C GLY A 643 7.72 -0.39 27.41
N THR A 644 7.92 -1.65 27.03
CA THR A 644 9.25 -2.20 26.71
C THR A 644 9.32 -2.63 25.24
N LEU A 645 10.52 -2.61 24.67
CA LEU A 645 10.72 -3.21 23.34
C LEU A 645 10.40 -4.72 23.39
N PRO A 646 9.56 -5.24 22.50
CA PRO A 646 9.23 -6.66 22.47
C PRO A 646 10.46 -7.51 22.11
N ASN A 647 10.60 -8.70 22.69
CA ASN A 647 11.72 -9.60 22.40
C ASN A 647 11.81 -10.00 20.92
N SER A 648 10.67 -10.03 20.22
CA SER A 648 10.57 -10.30 18.79
C SER A 648 11.10 -9.15 17.92
N PHE A 649 11.47 -8.01 18.51
CA PHE A 649 12.15 -6.93 17.80
C PHE A 649 13.32 -7.48 16.98
N LYS A 650 14.11 -8.39 17.57
CA LYS A 650 15.28 -9.05 16.97
C LYS A 650 14.98 -9.84 15.69
N ASP A 651 13.73 -10.25 15.51
CA ASP A 651 13.30 -11.10 14.39
C ASP A 651 12.93 -10.26 13.13
N MET A 652 12.94 -8.93 13.23
CA MET A 652 12.62 -8.00 12.13
C MET A 652 13.77 -7.81 11.12
N SER A 653 14.16 -8.90 10.46
CA SER A 653 15.33 -8.98 9.57
C SER A 653 15.32 -8.06 8.33
N ASN A 654 14.14 -7.65 7.84
CA ASN A 654 14.01 -6.77 6.66
C ASN A 654 14.10 -5.26 6.97
N LEU A 655 14.09 -4.90 8.26
CA LEU A 655 14.05 -3.52 8.70
C LEU A 655 15.36 -2.80 8.34
N LYS A 656 15.25 -1.64 7.68
CA LYS A 656 16.37 -0.75 7.33
C LYS A 656 16.44 0.46 8.25
N ILE A 657 15.29 0.98 8.67
CA ILE A 657 15.20 2.17 9.51
C ILE A 657 14.21 1.89 10.64
N PHE A 658 14.69 2.02 11.87
CA PHE A 658 13.88 1.91 13.09
C PHE A 658 14.03 3.18 13.93
N SER A 659 12.92 3.76 14.37
CA SER A 659 12.93 4.93 15.24
C SER A 659 11.76 4.95 16.22
N LEU A 660 12.09 4.93 17.51
CA LEU A 660 11.19 5.22 18.63
C LEU A 660 11.80 6.31 19.53
N ALA A 661 12.65 7.16 18.97
CA ALA A 661 13.28 8.24 19.72
C ALA A 661 12.23 9.24 20.25
N TRP A 662 12.55 9.95 21.33
CA TRP A 662 11.61 10.86 22.02
C TRP A 662 10.27 10.17 22.38
N THR A 663 10.34 8.95 22.92
CA THR A 663 9.18 8.22 23.47
C THR A 663 9.45 7.83 24.92
N ASN A 664 8.46 7.25 25.59
CA ASN A 664 8.56 6.77 26.98
C ASN A 664 8.94 5.29 27.09
N ILE A 665 9.42 4.67 26.00
CA ILE A 665 9.91 3.29 26.01
C ILE A 665 11.02 3.11 27.04
N SER A 666 10.93 2.03 27.80
CA SER A 666 11.78 1.72 28.94
C SER A 666 12.25 0.26 28.92
N GLY A 667 13.01 -0.14 29.93
CA GLY A 667 13.53 -1.50 30.04
C GLY A 667 14.88 -1.66 29.36
N GLU A 668 15.32 -2.91 29.22
CA GLU A 668 16.62 -3.25 28.65
C GLU A 668 16.50 -3.61 27.17
N LEU A 669 17.57 -3.37 26.42
CA LEU A 669 17.69 -3.90 25.07
C LEU A 669 17.95 -5.41 25.12
N PRO A 670 17.43 -6.21 24.16
CA PRO A 670 17.86 -7.59 24.00
C PRO A 670 19.38 -7.65 23.89
N GLN A 671 20.04 -8.60 24.54
CA GLN A 671 21.52 -8.67 24.50
C GLN A 671 22.05 -9.56 23.37
N SER A 672 21.17 -10.24 22.64
CA SER A 672 21.52 -11.18 21.57
C SER A 672 20.41 -11.29 20.51
N GLY A 673 20.73 -11.93 19.38
CA GLY A 673 19.79 -12.18 18.28
C GLY A 673 19.78 -11.10 17.20
N TYR A 674 20.82 -10.26 17.16
CA TYR A 674 20.95 -9.20 16.15
C TYR A 674 21.49 -9.69 14.79
N SER A 675 22.07 -10.89 14.72
CA SER A 675 22.57 -11.52 13.49
C SER A 675 21.57 -11.61 12.33
N GLY A 676 20.27 -11.45 12.59
CA GLY A 676 19.21 -11.35 11.59
C GLY A 676 19.10 -9.99 10.87
N TYR A 677 19.65 -8.91 11.43
CA TYR A 677 19.49 -7.52 10.93
C TYR A 677 20.39 -7.15 9.74
N ARG A 678 20.48 -8.01 8.74
CA ARG A 678 21.37 -7.83 7.58
C ARG A 678 21.04 -6.61 6.72
N GLN A 679 19.88 -5.98 6.93
CA GLN A 679 19.44 -4.80 6.19
C GLN A 679 19.45 -3.52 7.02
N LEU A 680 19.61 -3.61 8.34
CA LEU A 680 19.39 -2.47 9.24
C LEU A 680 20.50 -1.44 9.08
N ARG A 681 20.11 -0.22 8.71
CA ARG A 681 21.03 0.90 8.42
C ARG A 681 21.00 1.96 9.51
N GLN A 682 19.86 2.13 10.18
CA GLN A 682 19.69 3.17 11.19
C GLN A 682 18.79 2.72 12.33
N ILE A 683 19.26 2.95 13.56
CA ILE A 683 18.50 2.82 14.80
C ILE A 683 18.49 4.18 15.51
N ARG A 684 17.29 4.64 15.88
CA ARG A 684 17.08 5.83 16.71
C ARG A 684 16.23 5.49 17.92
N LEU A 685 16.88 5.42 19.07
CA LEU A 685 16.27 5.22 20.38
C LEU A 685 16.78 6.24 21.39
N ASN A 686 17.23 7.40 20.91
CA ASN A 686 17.67 8.49 21.77
C ASN A 686 16.47 9.15 22.47
N SER A 687 16.71 9.74 23.64
CA SER A 687 15.69 10.43 24.43
C SER A 687 14.52 9.49 24.78
N THR A 688 14.85 8.32 25.32
CA THR A 688 13.88 7.37 25.88
C THR A 688 14.22 7.05 27.34
N LYS A 689 13.65 5.99 27.92
CA LYS A 689 13.92 5.51 29.30
C LYS A 689 14.60 4.14 29.29
N LEU A 690 15.29 3.79 28.20
CA LEU A 690 16.02 2.54 28.08
C LEU A 690 17.20 2.52 29.05
N LYS A 691 17.46 1.36 29.65
CA LYS A 691 18.46 1.18 30.71
C LYS A 691 19.27 -0.10 30.51
N GLY A 692 20.22 -0.33 31.42
CA GLY A 692 21.05 -1.54 31.44
C GLY A 692 22.26 -1.43 30.52
N HIS A 693 22.58 -2.52 29.82
CA HIS A 693 23.76 -2.64 28.99
C HIS A 693 23.45 -2.41 27.50
N ILE A 694 24.29 -1.66 26.80
CA ILE A 694 24.21 -1.54 25.33
C ILE A 694 24.84 -2.79 24.70
N PRO A 695 24.11 -3.55 23.85
CA PRO A 695 24.63 -4.78 23.26
C PRO A 695 25.87 -4.57 22.38
N ALA A 696 26.89 -5.40 22.57
CA ALA A 696 28.10 -5.45 21.74
C ALA A 696 27.79 -5.65 20.25
N ALA A 697 26.71 -6.38 19.95
CA ALA A 697 26.24 -6.69 18.60
C ALA A 697 25.97 -5.45 17.73
N PHE A 698 25.77 -4.26 18.30
CA PHE A 698 25.65 -3.03 17.52
C PHE A 698 26.98 -2.51 16.95
N PHE A 699 28.11 -2.97 17.49
CA PHE A 699 29.45 -2.54 17.09
C PHE A 699 30.21 -3.59 16.27
N GLU A 700 29.68 -4.82 16.23
CA GLU A 700 30.28 -5.96 15.56
C GLU A 700 29.76 -6.17 14.13
N ALA A 701 30.64 -6.18 13.13
CA ALA A 701 30.27 -6.42 11.72
C ALA A 701 29.63 -7.79 11.49
N ALA A 702 30.04 -8.80 12.27
CA ALA A 702 29.52 -10.16 12.18
C ALA A 702 28.03 -10.24 12.52
N GLU A 703 27.55 -9.31 13.36
CA GLU A 703 26.15 -9.22 13.77
C GLU A 703 25.37 -8.25 12.87
N ASN A 704 25.99 -7.17 12.38
CA ASN A 704 25.39 -6.26 11.39
C ASN A 704 26.42 -5.50 10.53
N ASP A 705 26.56 -5.90 9.27
CA ASP A 705 27.50 -5.30 8.31
C ASP A 705 26.94 -4.07 7.55
N LYS A 706 25.69 -3.65 7.83
CA LYS A 706 25.00 -2.54 7.14
C LYS A 706 24.66 -1.36 8.05
N LEU A 707 24.80 -1.48 9.37
CA LEU A 707 24.47 -0.41 10.30
C LEU A 707 25.38 0.79 10.08
N ARG A 708 24.77 1.95 9.77
CA ARG A 708 25.48 3.22 9.51
C ARG A 708 25.32 4.21 10.64
N ARG A 709 24.16 4.23 11.29
CA ARG A 709 23.79 5.28 12.24
C ARG A 709 23.08 4.71 13.46
N LEU A 710 23.66 4.90 14.63
CA LEU A 710 23.15 4.46 15.92
C LEU A 710 23.00 5.65 16.86
N PHE A 711 21.76 5.94 17.28
CA PHE A 711 21.46 7.02 18.23
C PHE A 711 20.79 6.44 19.47
N LEU A 712 21.51 6.44 20.58
CA LEU A 712 21.11 5.94 21.92
C LEU A 712 21.32 6.99 23.01
N SER A 713 21.55 8.26 22.65
CA SER A 713 21.83 9.32 23.61
C SER A 713 20.61 9.69 24.47
N HIS A 714 20.84 10.30 25.63
CA HIS A 714 19.77 10.70 26.55
C HIS A 714 18.88 9.51 26.97
N ASN A 715 19.52 8.51 27.57
CA ASN A 715 18.87 7.31 28.12
C ASN A 715 19.44 7.03 29.53
N GLU A 716 19.11 5.88 30.09
CA GLU A 716 19.55 5.42 31.42
C GLU A 716 20.54 4.24 31.33
N PHE A 717 21.23 4.06 30.21
CA PHE A 717 22.23 2.98 30.07
C PHE A 717 23.38 3.17 31.06
N THR A 718 23.82 2.07 31.67
CA THR A 718 24.87 2.07 32.72
C THR A 718 26.19 1.47 32.25
N SER A 719 26.21 0.78 31.11
CA SER A 719 27.42 0.17 30.58
C SER A 719 27.30 -0.12 29.08
N VAL A 720 28.46 -0.27 28.44
CA VAL A 720 28.64 -0.70 27.05
C VAL A 720 29.86 -1.61 27.00
N ASP A 721 29.91 -2.54 26.06
CA ASP A 721 31.12 -3.34 25.82
C ASP A 721 32.23 -2.43 25.29
N GLU A 722 33.20 -2.11 26.16
CA GLU A 722 34.31 -1.22 25.83
C GLU A 722 35.22 -1.81 24.75
N GLU A 723 35.40 -3.13 24.69
CA GLU A 723 36.25 -3.76 23.68
C GLU A 723 35.58 -3.65 22.31
N ALA A 724 34.31 -4.05 22.20
CA ALA A 724 33.54 -3.95 20.97
C ALA A 724 33.38 -2.51 20.48
N MET A 725 33.19 -1.55 21.41
CA MET A 725 33.09 -0.13 21.07
C MET A 725 34.45 0.48 20.67
N ASN A 726 35.57 0.03 21.21
CA ASN A 726 36.91 0.50 20.82
C ASN A 726 37.43 -0.18 19.54
N SER A 727 36.97 -1.40 19.27
CA SER A 727 37.39 -2.21 18.13
C SER A 727 36.36 -2.25 17.00
N VAL A 728 35.39 -1.30 16.96
CA VAL A 728 34.24 -1.28 16.02
C VAL A 728 34.61 -1.95 14.71
N SER A 729 34.13 -3.17 14.52
CA SER A 729 34.56 -3.98 13.39
C SER A 729 33.71 -3.69 12.15
N SER A 730 32.56 -3.03 12.31
CA SER A 730 31.67 -2.61 11.22
C SER A 730 32.28 -1.46 10.41
N PRO A 731 32.75 -1.71 9.17
CA PRO A 731 33.49 -0.71 8.39
C PRO A 731 32.59 0.40 7.80
N VAL A 732 31.26 0.30 7.99
CA VAL A 732 30.28 1.23 7.42
C VAL A 732 29.56 2.07 8.48
N LEU A 733 29.91 1.93 9.76
CA LEU A 733 29.29 2.68 10.85
C LEU A 733 29.81 4.13 10.84
N GLU A 734 28.94 5.06 10.45
CA GLU A 734 29.25 6.48 10.22
C GLU A 734 28.99 7.36 11.46
N THR A 735 28.00 6.98 12.28
CA THR A 735 27.60 7.79 13.44
C THR A 735 27.18 6.89 14.60
N ILE A 736 27.79 7.14 15.76
CA ILE A 736 27.43 6.54 17.05
C ILE A 736 27.23 7.69 18.02
N ASP A 737 26.02 7.82 18.55
CA ASP A 737 25.74 8.76 19.63
C ASP A 737 25.15 8.02 20.83
N VAL A 738 26.02 7.78 21.82
CA VAL A 738 25.67 7.19 23.12
C VAL A 738 25.79 8.22 24.25
N SER A 739 25.92 9.52 23.91
CA SER A 739 26.13 10.58 24.90
C SER A 739 24.97 10.73 25.89
N ASN A 740 25.20 11.36 27.05
CA ASN A 740 24.15 11.61 28.05
C ASN A 740 23.45 10.33 28.54
N ASN A 741 24.26 9.35 28.94
CA ASN A 741 23.88 8.12 29.63
C ASN A 741 24.60 8.04 30.99
N ASN A 742 24.35 7.00 31.77
CA ASN A 742 24.90 6.78 33.13
C ASN A 742 26.12 5.84 33.14
N PHE A 743 27.02 5.95 32.15
CA PHE A 743 28.22 5.10 32.03
C PHE A 743 29.22 5.29 33.18
#